data_AF-A0A9E5DWQ6-F1
#
_entry.id   AF-A0A9E5DWQ6-F1
#
_cell.length_a   1.000
_cell.length_b   1.000
_cell.length_c   1.000
_cell.angle_alpha   90.00
_cell.angle_beta   90.00
_cell.angle_gamma   90.00
#
_symmetry.space_group_name_H-M   'P 1'
#
loop_
_entity.id
_entity.type
_entity.pdbx_description
1 polymer ?
#
loop_
_entity_poly.entity_id
_entity_poly.type
_entity_poly.pdbx_seq_one_letter_code
_entity_poly.pdbx_strand_id
1 'polypeptide(L)'
;MRKPPHYQAIGALGRLLMASLAVLAACSTLDDPDASVPQGVAPTNKSVPGPAIIFEPLHRPQPEMPFPNDLALVRRADGAQFLNVSTVTEAKIDKLNREHLNSVEGFSGLTPISVSFDGPLDLTTVSDDSVYVVNVQKDSKHLGEIIPLDLGRGWYPHTAAPHAYFPNDPNKNFDSYVLPPDNKIDSDGDGVPDKWVYHYEVATHTLDIRPLLPLRAGEQYAVVLTRSIKGWDKQGRYGPVHSPFDFVNHDTQTQALQRALPALAKRGIKTSDIAFGWTLTTGDLARTFRALRDGLYGSGVFAWLNKAFPAKINDIYDMEVTFDGDNTYAGIAPQPFPFVAWDSTYTLQGSFLKQIFGLLNSFIPAGGFDHVSHVVFGDMQTVNLRATPDNVWNLDVKNGTIVRDEALFHEKVPFLLIVPKTTAQHKPPFPAVVYAHATGTSRIECLLMADKLAQAGIATFSIDAVGHGPVLADALKFLNESGFSQYLPIIRQLLPKILFSDYEKRFPESMTDEQVMTTLLKHGFMQQLAVKGRATDDDGDCFTKGGEAYYAPNAFRLRDALRQTTLDYIVAVRMLRALGQVPTPPANPRIATKAQLMPSLLAGDYDMDGVLDVGGPTVPYFMTGISLGGIHTALTAPLEPYIVAAAPVVPGAGLADIFMRTRLHGIVTPLVHAISGPKVIACPEKGKDGQPTGKAYLSWNDDSDGCKHLSRLRYRDDKSGVCRDQPVEVPTFFAKAVVPPGALVELTNLTNGNHTTTTAQADGSFAIAVQSDKFDHLRVRVLAGQIAVADVQAVTPYEGLAKERNTPDFRRFVQLAANVLEGADAITVADRVILDPLHAYPHTNMLMMLAVLDQTVPFTTGVTLARAMGLFGRDKLLDADAPYRPWFEKAIATGLLHGKDVTPPPLSPAATNPLLRLCTIVDSAPAQDGKPAKPGKSGLCLADVHGKHEYLAQAPNNDEFPTVPGTSKDKGQPYKGTYTEFHKNLMVNYFHSLGTQILDDVCWGDANCVRDSGLDKAWDAPIAAVP
;
A
#
# COMPACT_ATOMS: atom_id res chain seq x y z
N MET A 1 -92.81 30.38 -10.30
CA MET A 1 -92.90 30.76 -11.72
C MET A 1 -91.71 30.16 -12.46
N ARG A 2 -92.00 29.46 -13.56
CA ARG A 2 -91.09 29.05 -14.66
C ARG A 2 -89.81 28.26 -14.28
N LYS A 3 -89.94 26.92 -14.33
CA LYS A 3 -88.90 25.90 -14.68
C LYS A 3 -88.34 26.16 -16.12
N PRO A 4 -87.52 25.25 -16.72
CA PRO A 4 -86.15 24.71 -16.53
C PRO A 4 -85.28 25.08 -17.80
N PRO A 5 -84.25 24.36 -18.34
CA PRO A 5 -83.51 23.15 -17.91
C PRO A 5 -81.96 23.20 -17.97
N HIS A 6 -81.30 22.32 -17.20
CA HIS A 6 -79.85 22.07 -17.24
C HIS A 6 -79.53 20.75 -17.96
N TYR A 7 -78.66 20.79 -18.97
CA TYR A 7 -77.90 19.64 -19.49
C TYR A 7 -76.69 20.12 -20.34
N GLN A 8 -75.58 19.37 -20.27
CA GLN A 8 -74.39 19.34 -21.15
C GLN A 8 -73.30 20.41 -20.99
N ALA A 9 -72.27 20.10 -20.18
CA ALA A 9 -70.84 20.23 -20.54
C ALA A 9 -69.93 19.62 -19.43
N ILE A 10 -69.98 18.29 -19.25
CA ILE A 10 -68.92 17.52 -18.59
C ILE A 10 -68.60 16.34 -19.51
N GLY A 11 -67.63 16.56 -20.41
CA GLY A 11 -67.28 15.63 -21.47
C GLY A 11 -65.79 15.75 -21.81
N ALA A 12 -64.92 15.53 -20.82
CA ALA A 12 -63.48 15.33 -21.05
C ALA A 12 -62.78 14.58 -19.89
N LEU A 13 -63.30 14.61 -18.66
CA LEU A 13 -62.66 13.95 -17.51
C LEU A 13 -63.11 12.50 -17.23
N GLY A 14 -64.15 12.00 -17.90
CA GLY A 14 -64.71 10.66 -17.64
C GLY A 14 -64.13 9.50 -18.47
N ARG A 15 -63.30 9.78 -19.48
CA ARG A 15 -62.72 8.74 -20.36
C ARG A 15 -61.24 8.41 -20.08
N LEU A 16 -60.56 9.21 -19.26
CA LEU A 16 -59.17 8.94 -18.85
C LEU A 16 -59.06 8.09 -17.58
N LEU A 17 -60.12 7.98 -16.76
CA LEU A 17 -60.09 7.09 -15.57
C LEU A 17 -60.52 5.64 -15.84
N MET A 18 -61.23 5.35 -16.94
CA MET A 18 -61.64 3.99 -17.30
C MET A 18 -60.64 3.25 -18.19
N ALA A 19 -59.65 3.95 -18.78
CA ALA A 19 -58.52 3.31 -19.47
C ALA A 19 -57.42 2.86 -18.49
N SER A 20 -57.34 3.47 -17.31
CA SER A 20 -56.34 3.12 -16.27
C SER A 20 -56.73 1.89 -15.45
N LEU A 21 -58.03 1.57 -15.35
CA LEU A 21 -58.51 0.40 -14.61
C LEU A 21 -58.66 -0.87 -15.46
N ALA A 22 -58.58 -0.78 -16.79
CA ALA A 22 -58.58 -1.94 -17.69
C ALA A 22 -57.16 -2.41 -18.09
N VAL A 23 -56.12 -1.58 -17.88
CA VAL A 23 -54.70 -1.99 -18.05
C VAL A 23 -54.13 -2.61 -16.77
N LEU A 24 -54.78 -2.39 -15.62
CA LEU A 24 -54.41 -3.01 -14.33
C LEU A 24 -55.10 -4.36 -14.04
N ALA A 25 -55.96 -4.85 -14.95
CA ALA A 25 -56.68 -6.12 -14.80
C ALA A 25 -56.51 -7.10 -15.97
N ALA A 26 -55.57 -6.83 -16.89
CA ALA A 26 -55.28 -7.69 -18.05
C ALA A 26 -53.83 -8.26 -18.08
N CYS A 27 -53.09 -8.16 -16.97
CA CYS A 27 -51.81 -8.87 -16.76
C CYS A 27 -51.90 -9.92 -15.63
N SER A 28 -53.09 -10.44 -15.37
CA SER A 28 -53.30 -11.66 -14.60
C SER A 28 -54.07 -12.63 -15.49
N THR A 29 -53.54 -13.84 -15.67
CA THR A 29 -54.05 -14.95 -16.52
C THR A 29 -53.59 -14.95 -17.99
N LEU A 30 -52.27 -15.04 -18.17
CA LEU A 30 -51.72 -15.97 -19.15
C LEU A 30 -51.03 -17.07 -18.33
N ASP A 31 -51.77 -18.13 -18.06
CA ASP A 31 -51.19 -19.39 -17.62
C ASP A 31 -50.30 -19.90 -18.75
N ASP A 32 -48.99 -19.74 -18.57
CA ASP A 32 -47.99 -20.47 -19.33
C ASP A 32 -48.02 -21.94 -18.84
N PRO A 33 -48.39 -22.92 -19.66
CA PRO A 33 -48.44 -24.33 -19.26
C PRO A 33 -47.04 -24.94 -19.01
N ASP A 34 -45.96 -24.19 -19.27
CA ASP A 34 -44.57 -24.60 -18.99
C ASP A 34 -43.96 -23.90 -17.75
N ALA A 35 -44.77 -23.32 -16.87
CA ALA A 35 -44.30 -22.77 -15.60
C ALA A 35 -43.80 -23.88 -14.64
N SER A 36 -42.57 -24.35 -14.80
CA SER A 36 -41.91 -25.15 -13.77
C SER A 36 -41.49 -24.23 -12.60
N VAL A 37 -42.37 -24.04 -11.63
CA VAL A 37 -41.97 -23.55 -10.28
C VAL A 37 -41.14 -24.66 -9.64
N PRO A 38 -39.82 -24.45 -9.44
CA PRO A 38 -39.35 -23.82 -8.20
C PRO A 38 -38.25 -22.77 -8.41
N GLN A 39 -38.38 -21.60 -7.77
CA GLN A 39 -37.35 -20.55 -7.80
C GLN A 39 -36.47 -20.59 -6.54
N GLY A 40 -35.56 -21.57 -6.50
CA GLY A 40 -34.51 -21.69 -5.49
C GLY A 40 -33.84 -23.06 -5.52
N VAL A 41 -32.62 -23.17 -4.96
CA VAL A 41 -31.82 -24.41 -5.00
C VAL A 41 -32.48 -25.54 -4.21
N ALA A 42 -33.06 -25.21 -3.07
CA ALA A 42 -33.78 -26.11 -2.18
C ALA A 42 -34.76 -25.31 -1.31
N PRO A 43 -35.91 -25.87 -0.91
CA PRO A 43 -36.80 -25.20 0.04
C PRO A 43 -36.11 -25.03 1.39
N THR A 44 -36.32 -23.89 2.04
CA THR A 44 -35.95 -23.73 3.44
C THR A 44 -37.05 -24.32 4.33
N ASN A 45 -36.70 -24.69 5.57
CA ASN A 45 -37.71 -25.05 6.56
C ASN A 45 -37.64 -24.07 7.75
N LYS A 46 -38.43 -23.00 7.68
CA LYS A 46 -38.50 -21.94 8.71
C LYS A 46 -39.12 -22.40 10.03
N SER A 47 -39.69 -23.62 10.10
CA SER A 47 -40.24 -24.15 11.34
C SER A 47 -39.19 -24.79 12.24
N VAL A 48 -37.97 -25.00 11.74
CA VAL A 48 -36.86 -25.56 12.52
C VAL A 48 -36.27 -24.46 13.40
N PRO A 49 -36.07 -24.70 14.72
CA PRO A 49 -35.37 -23.77 15.59
C PRO A 49 -33.95 -23.46 15.12
N GLY A 50 -33.40 -22.30 15.53
CA GLY A 50 -32.06 -21.84 15.16
C GLY A 50 -32.08 -20.45 14.54
N PRO A 51 -30.94 -19.76 14.44
CA PRO A 51 -30.91 -18.36 14.05
C PRO A 51 -31.12 -18.17 12.54
N ALA A 52 -31.82 -17.11 12.18
CA ALA A 52 -32.04 -16.70 10.79
C ALA A 52 -30.89 -15.81 10.30
N ILE A 53 -30.52 -15.93 9.02
CA ILE A 53 -29.61 -14.97 8.38
C ILE A 53 -30.32 -13.60 8.29
N ILE A 54 -29.62 -12.53 8.67
CA ILE A 54 -30.11 -11.15 8.51
C ILE A 54 -29.98 -10.74 7.03
N PHE A 55 -31.08 -10.23 6.46
CA PHE A 55 -31.13 -9.76 5.08
C PHE A 55 -32.00 -8.50 4.98
N GLU A 56 -31.38 -7.34 5.17
CA GLU A 56 -31.98 -6.01 5.19
C GLU A 56 -31.27 -5.08 4.18
N PRO A 57 -31.49 -5.26 2.86
CA PRO A 57 -30.79 -4.50 1.81
C PRO A 57 -31.10 -2.99 1.82
N LEU A 58 -32.16 -2.58 2.53
CA LEU A 58 -32.60 -1.19 2.64
C LEU A 58 -32.25 -0.54 4.00
N HIS A 59 -31.53 -1.25 4.88
CA HIS A 59 -31.07 -0.71 6.15
C HIS A 59 -30.23 0.56 5.93
N ARG A 60 -30.31 1.50 6.88
CA ARG A 60 -29.62 2.81 6.84
C ARG A 60 -28.78 2.98 8.10
N PRO A 61 -27.56 3.53 8.00
CA PRO A 61 -26.97 4.16 6.82
C PRO A 61 -26.41 3.17 5.78
N GLN A 62 -26.18 1.90 6.16
CA GLN A 62 -25.64 0.85 5.29
C GLN A 62 -26.56 -0.38 5.28
N PRO A 63 -26.66 -1.12 4.16
CA PRO A 63 -27.38 -2.39 4.10
C PRO A 63 -26.80 -3.42 5.10
N GLU A 64 -27.67 -4.26 5.67
CA GLU A 64 -27.25 -5.37 6.53
C GLU A 64 -27.65 -6.70 5.90
N MET A 65 -26.75 -7.30 5.15
CA MET A 65 -26.95 -8.58 4.47
C MET A 65 -25.59 -9.27 4.30
N PRO A 66 -25.54 -10.56 3.92
CA PRO A 66 -24.28 -11.21 3.57
C PRO A 66 -23.49 -10.36 2.58
N PHE A 67 -22.22 -10.12 2.86
CA PHE A 67 -21.35 -9.25 2.07
C PHE A 67 -19.96 -9.88 1.94
N PRO A 68 -19.29 -9.84 0.78
CA PRO A 68 -19.77 -9.41 -0.52
C PRO A 68 -20.99 -10.19 -1.04
N ASN A 69 -21.83 -9.54 -1.84
CA ASN A 69 -23.00 -10.16 -2.46
C ASN A 69 -23.38 -9.45 -3.77
N ASP A 70 -23.61 -10.22 -4.84
CA ASP A 70 -23.96 -9.72 -6.18
C ASP A 70 -25.23 -8.87 -6.19
N LEU A 71 -26.12 -9.00 -5.19
CA LEU A 71 -27.29 -8.14 -5.04
C LEU A 71 -26.93 -6.69 -4.68
N ALA A 72 -25.71 -6.44 -4.19
CA ALA A 72 -25.15 -5.10 -4.01
C ALA A 72 -24.46 -4.56 -5.28
N LEU A 73 -24.47 -5.32 -6.38
CA LEU A 73 -23.90 -4.90 -7.66
C LEU A 73 -24.99 -4.44 -8.63
N VAL A 74 -24.69 -3.40 -9.39
CA VAL A 74 -25.48 -2.98 -10.56
C VAL A 74 -24.70 -3.31 -11.82
N ARG A 75 -25.35 -4.02 -12.74
CA ARG A 75 -24.81 -4.33 -14.06
C ARG A 75 -25.04 -3.16 -15.01
N ARG A 76 -23.99 -2.63 -15.62
CA ARG A 76 -24.07 -1.61 -16.67
C ARG A 76 -24.32 -2.26 -18.04
N ALA A 77 -24.66 -1.44 -19.04
CA ALA A 77 -25.01 -1.89 -20.39
C ALA A 77 -23.88 -2.67 -21.10
N ASP A 78 -22.63 -2.46 -20.70
CA ASP A 78 -21.46 -3.19 -21.18
C ASP A 78 -21.24 -4.54 -20.48
N GLY A 79 -22.05 -4.86 -19.48
CA GLY A 79 -21.99 -6.09 -18.71
C GLY A 79 -21.09 -6.03 -17.48
N ALA A 80 -20.35 -4.94 -17.25
CA ALA A 80 -19.55 -4.76 -16.04
C ALA A 80 -20.46 -4.52 -14.82
N GLN A 81 -20.02 -5.00 -13.65
CA GLN A 81 -20.79 -4.93 -12.41
C GLN A 81 -20.08 -4.03 -11.42
N PHE A 82 -20.79 -3.03 -10.88
CA PHE A 82 -20.23 -2.05 -9.96
C PHE A 82 -20.98 -2.07 -8.64
N LEU A 83 -20.29 -1.75 -7.55
CA LEU A 83 -20.95 -1.55 -6.26
C LEU A 83 -22.07 -0.52 -6.39
N ASN A 84 -23.15 -0.74 -5.65
CA ASN A 84 -24.29 0.16 -5.58
C ASN A 84 -24.55 0.56 -4.12
N VAL A 85 -23.79 1.55 -3.67
CA VAL A 85 -23.85 2.13 -2.34
C VAL A 85 -24.65 3.43 -2.38
N SER A 86 -25.53 3.62 -1.40
CA SER A 86 -26.28 4.86 -1.23
C SER A 86 -25.34 6.04 -1.00
N THR A 87 -25.42 7.07 -1.82
CA THR A 87 -24.68 8.34 -1.66
C THR A 87 -25.39 9.33 -0.72
N VAL A 88 -26.54 8.95 -0.14
CA VAL A 88 -27.25 9.76 0.84
C VAL A 88 -26.47 9.75 2.16
N THR A 89 -25.87 10.90 2.47
CA THR A 89 -25.14 11.18 3.71
C THR A 89 -25.03 12.69 3.89
N GLU A 90 -24.67 13.12 5.09
CA GLU A 90 -24.69 14.52 5.51
C GLU A 90 -23.38 15.27 5.21
N ALA A 91 -22.23 14.60 5.32
CA ALA A 91 -20.92 15.17 5.04
C ALA A 91 -20.48 14.93 3.59
N LYS A 92 -19.86 15.94 2.97
CA LYS A 92 -19.35 15.87 1.59
C LYS A 92 -18.25 14.83 1.45
N ILE A 93 -17.35 14.69 2.42
CA ILE A 93 -16.26 13.71 2.37
C ILE A 93 -16.78 12.27 2.26
N ASP A 94 -17.81 11.91 3.04
CA ASP A 94 -18.43 10.59 2.97
C ASP A 94 -19.23 10.42 1.68
N LYS A 95 -19.88 11.49 1.21
CA LYS A 95 -20.60 11.48 -0.08
C LYS A 95 -19.64 11.18 -1.23
N LEU A 96 -18.49 11.87 -1.30
CA LEU A 96 -17.46 11.65 -2.31
C LEU A 96 -16.90 10.22 -2.23
N ASN A 97 -16.62 9.72 -1.02
CA ASN A 97 -16.17 8.32 -0.84
C ASN A 97 -17.18 7.31 -1.38
N ARG A 98 -18.49 7.54 -1.15
CA ARG A 98 -19.57 6.68 -1.66
C ARG A 98 -19.76 6.79 -3.16
N GLU A 99 -19.58 7.98 -3.74
CA GLU A 99 -19.56 8.17 -5.20
C GLU A 99 -18.42 7.39 -5.85
N HIS A 100 -17.22 7.44 -5.26
CA HIS A 100 -16.07 6.64 -5.72
C HIS A 100 -16.27 5.13 -5.52
N LEU A 101 -16.94 4.68 -4.45
CA LEU A 101 -17.31 3.28 -4.26
C LEU A 101 -18.16 2.76 -5.42
N ASN A 102 -19.09 3.57 -5.95
CA ASN A 102 -19.92 3.20 -7.11
C ASN A 102 -19.15 3.13 -8.44
N SER A 103 -17.85 3.45 -8.44
CA SER A 103 -16.93 3.24 -9.56
C SER A 103 -16.09 1.97 -9.43
N VAL A 104 -16.16 1.26 -8.29
CA VAL A 104 -15.43 0.00 -8.07
C VAL A 104 -16.17 -1.14 -8.77
N GLU A 105 -15.49 -1.77 -9.73
CA GLU A 105 -15.99 -2.95 -10.44
C GLU A 105 -15.80 -4.20 -9.58
N GLY A 106 -16.90 -4.92 -9.34
CA GLY A 106 -16.94 -6.15 -8.56
C GLY A 106 -16.41 -6.00 -7.14
N PHE A 107 -16.12 -7.14 -6.52
CA PHE A 107 -15.50 -7.23 -5.22
C PHE A 107 -14.03 -7.64 -5.31
N SER A 108 -13.26 -7.37 -4.30
CA SER A 108 -11.88 -7.81 -4.23
C SER A 108 -11.80 -9.32 -3.92
N GLY A 109 -10.69 -9.96 -4.24
CA GLY A 109 -10.51 -11.39 -4.04
C GLY A 109 -10.15 -11.81 -2.60
N LEU A 110 -9.85 -10.87 -1.70
CA LEU A 110 -9.48 -11.18 -0.30
C LEU A 110 -10.25 -10.42 0.77
N THR A 111 -11.14 -9.50 0.39
CA THR A 111 -12.08 -8.87 1.33
C THR A 111 -12.81 -9.95 2.15
N PRO A 112 -12.91 -9.79 3.49
CA PRO A 112 -13.65 -10.71 4.32
C PRO A 112 -15.08 -10.87 3.84
N ILE A 113 -15.59 -12.10 3.92
CA ILE A 113 -16.97 -12.47 3.64
C ILE A 113 -17.70 -12.53 4.98
N SER A 114 -18.63 -11.62 5.22
CA SER A 114 -19.38 -11.50 6.46
C SER A 114 -20.83 -11.93 6.29
N VAL A 115 -21.38 -12.62 7.29
CA VAL A 115 -22.82 -12.97 7.36
C VAL A 115 -23.31 -12.85 8.80
N SER A 116 -24.37 -12.05 8.99
CA SER A 116 -24.96 -11.77 10.30
C SER A 116 -26.18 -12.64 10.57
N PHE A 117 -26.40 -12.97 11.84
CA PHE A 117 -27.46 -13.83 12.31
C PHE A 117 -28.32 -13.12 13.35
N ASP A 118 -29.60 -13.47 13.40
CA ASP A 118 -30.55 -12.82 14.30
C ASP A 118 -30.45 -13.31 15.77
N GLY A 119 -29.56 -14.27 16.02
CA GLY A 119 -29.15 -14.79 17.32
C GLY A 119 -27.76 -15.46 17.26
N PRO A 120 -27.17 -15.82 18.41
CA PRO A 120 -25.76 -16.24 18.47
C PRO A 120 -25.52 -17.62 17.86
N LEU A 121 -24.33 -17.82 17.28
CA LEU A 121 -23.88 -19.11 16.76
C LEU A 121 -23.17 -19.97 17.82
N ASP A 122 -23.32 -21.28 17.67
CA ASP A 122 -22.42 -22.26 18.29
C ASP A 122 -21.19 -22.43 17.40
N LEU A 123 -20.12 -21.71 17.74
CA LEU A 123 -18.89 -21.68 16.94
C LEU A 123 -18.18 -23.06 16.85
N THR A 124 -18.52 -24.03 17.72
CA THR A 124 -17.98 -25.39 17.59
C THR A 124 -18.52 -26.13 16.36
N THR A 125 -19.61 -25.62 15.78
CA THR A 125 -20.25 -26.17 14.58
C THR A 125 -19.78 -25.50 13.28
N VAL A 126 -18.97 -24.46 13.39
CA VAL A 126 -18.34 -23.76 12.25
C VAL A 126 -17.01 -24.43 11.95
N SER A 127 -16.89 -25.07 10.79
CA SER A 127 -15.72 -25.85 10.37
C SER A 127 -15.49 -25.79 8.86
N ASP A 128 -14.36 -26.34 8.41
CA ASP A 128 -14.03 -26.47 6.97
C ASP A 128 -15.07 -27.28 6.18
N ASP A 129 -15.94 -28.03 6.86
CA ASP A 129 -17.02 -28.82 6.25
C ASP A 129 -18.39 -28.11 6.31
N SER A 130 -18.48 -26.95 6.98
CA SER A 130 -19.73 -26.24 7.20
C SER A 130 -19.93 -25.01 6.30
N VAL A 131 -18.84 -24.45 5.76
CA VAL A 131 -18.81 -23.27 4.89
C VAL A 131 -17.97 -23.56 3.65
N TYR A 132 -18.50 -23.22 2.47
CA TYR A 132 -17.80 -23.40 1.20
C TYR A 132 -17.83 -22.12 0.36
N VAL A 133 -16.70 -21.80 -0.26
CA VAL A 133 -16.64 -20.83 -1.36
C VAL A 133 -16.22 -21.58 -2.61
N VAL A 134 -17.09 -21.60 -3.63
CA VAL A 134 -16.94 -22.42 -4.83
C VAL A 134 -16.93 -21.52 -6.05
N ASN A 135 -15.95 -21.70 -6.93
CA ASN A 135 -15.93 -21.05 -8.23
C ASN A 135 -17.10 -21.55 -9.09
N VAL A 136 -17.96 -20.63 -9.53
CA VAL A 136 -19.14 -20.93 -10.35
C VAL A 136 -19.15 -20.16 -11.66
N GLN A 137 -17.99 -19.67 -12.11
CA GLN A 137 -17.86 -19.00 -13.39
C GLN A 137 -18.07 -20.00 -14.53
N LYS A 138 -19.14 -19.80 -15.32
CA LYS A 138 -19.66 -20.78 -16.30
C LYS A 138 -18.60 -21.31 -17.27
N ASP A 139 -17.72 -20.43 -17.74
CA ASP A 139 -16.74 -20.72 -18.79
C ASP A 139 -15.29 -20.75 -18.25
N SER A 140 -15.10 -20.80 -16.93
CA SER A 140 -13.77 -20.86 -16.33
C SER A 140 -13.19 -22.27 -16.35
N LYS A 141 -11.87 -22.38 -16.60
CA LYS A 141 -11.09 -23.61 -16.41
C LYS A 141 -11.08 -24.08 -14.94
N HIS A 142 -11.48 -23.21 -14.01
CA HIS A 142 -11.54 -23.45 -12.57
C HIS A 142 -12.96 -23.67 -12.05
N LEU A 143 -13.97 -23.87 -12.91
CA LEU A 143 -15.34 -24.15 -12.48
C LEU A 143 -15.39 -25.33 -11.49
N GLY A 144 -16.00 -25.10 -10.32
CA GLY A 144 -16.12 -26.07 -9.24
C GLY A 144 -14.92 -26.12 -8.29
N GLU A 145 -13.91 -25.26 -8.47
CA GLU A 145 -12.81 -25.10 -7.53
C GLU A 145 -13.31 -24.61 -6.17
N ILE A 146 -12.96 -25.33 -5.09
CA ILE A 146 -13.30 -24.95 -3.71
C ILE A 146 -12.13 -24.19 -3.12
N ILE A 147 -12.41 -23.00 -2.59
CA ILE A 147 -11.40 -22.11 -2.02
C ILE A 147 -11.23 -22.43 -0.53
N PRO A 148 -9.99 -22.67 -0.06
CA PRO A 148 -9.74 -22.87 1.37
C PRO A 148 -9.97 -21.57 2.15
N LEU A 149 -10.56 -21.67 3.34
CA LEU A 149 -11.04 -20.53 4.12
C LEU A 149 -10.36 -20.44 5.48
N ASP A 150 -10.22 -19.26 6.05
CA ASP A 150 -9.98 -19.09 7.48
C ASP A 150 -11.32 -18.96 8.20
N LEU A 151 -11.58 -19.90 9.11
CA LEU A 151 -12.76 -19.97 9.97
C LEU A 151 -12.31 -19.97 11.43
N GLY A 152 -11.50 -18.98 11.79
CA GLY A 152 -11.03 -18.82 13.17
C GLY A 152 -9.73 -19.51 13.53
N ARG A 153 -8.94 -19.92 12.53
CA ARG A 153 -7.58 -20.44 12.74
C ARG A 153 -6.56 -19.32 12.96
N GLY A 154 -6.95 -18.07 12.67
CA GLY A 154 -6.13 -16.89 12.91
C GLY A 154 -5.18 -16.57 11.75
N TRP A 155 -5.51 -16.97 10.52
CA TRP A 155 -4.69 -16.64 9.34
C TRP A 155 -4.73 -15.16 8.95
N TYR A 156 -5.64 -14.39 9.54
CA TYR A 156 -5.76 -12.94 9.37
C TYR A 156 -5.95 -12.29 10.75
N PRO A 157 -4.91 -12.23 11.58
CA PRO A 157 -5.04 -11.71 12.94
C PRO A 157 -5.40 -10.23 12.90
N HIS A 158 -6.16 -9.79 13.89
CA HIS A 158 -6.41 -8.37 14.14
C HIS A 158 -5.42 -7.76 15.15
N THR A 159 -4.46 -8.54 15.64
CA THR A 159 -3.54 -8.15 16.71
C THR A 159 -2.35 -7.35 16.19
N ALA A 160 -2.04 -6.29 16.92
CA ALA A 160 -0.89 -5.41 16.75
C ALA A 160 -0.35 -5.01 18.13
N ALA A 161 0.76 -4.29 18.18
CA ALA A 161 1.21 -3.72 19.46
C ALA A 161 0.24 -2.63 19.93
N PRO A 162 -0.18 -2.61 21.21
CA PRO A 162 -1.06 -1.57 21.73
C PRO A 162 -0.49 -0.17 21.50
N HIS A 163 -1.34 0.75 21.03
CA HIS A 163 -0.99 2.13 20.75
C HIS A 163 -2.18 3.06 21.00
N ALA A 164 -1.90 4.27 21.48
CA ALA A 164 -2.89 5.33 21.61
C ALA A 164 -2.82 6.24 20.39
N TYR A 165 -3.91 6.35 19.62
CA TYR A 165 -3.95 7.23 18.45
C TYR A 165 -4.33 8.67 18.78
N PHE A 166 -4.90 8.88 19.97
CA PHE A 166 -5.35 10.18 20.47
C PHE A 166 -5.10 10.28 21.97
N PRO A 167 -5.04 11.51 22.51
CA PRO A 167 -5.19 11.70 23.94
C PRO A 167 -6.53 11.11 24.41
N ASN A 168 -6.50 10.44 25.56
CA ASN A 168 -7.67 9.80 26.17
C ASN A 168 -8.29 8.64 25.35
N ASP A 169 -7.54 8.03 24.43
CA ASP A 169 -7.99 6.83 23.72
C ASP A 169 -8.34 5.70 24.72
N PRO A 170 -9.61 5.27 24.79
CA PRO A 170 -10.05 4.25 25.75
C PRO A 170 -9.44 2.88 25.49
N ASN A 171 -9.01 2.63 24.24
CA ASN A 171 -8.49 1.35 23.79
C ASN A 171 -6.95 1.36 23.62
N LYS A 172 -6.25 2.34 24.22
CA LYS A 172 -4.78 2.52 24.12
C LYS A 172 -3.95 1.29 24.52
N ASN A 173 -4.50 0.44 25.37
CA ASN A 173 -3.84 -0.76 25.92
C ASN A 173 -4.32 -2.05 25.23
N PHE A 174 -5.12 -1.95 24.18
CA PHE A 174 -5.69 -3.10 23.49
C PHE A 174 -5.05 -3.29 22.13
N ASP A 175 -4.82 -4.56 21.77
CA ASP A 175 -4.03 -4.99 20.62
C ASP A 175 -4.86 -5.23 19.36
N SER A 176 -6.19 -5.31 19.44
CA SER A 176 -7.06 -5.35 18.27
C SER A 176 -7.57 -3.97 17.88
N TYR A 177 -7.56 -3.69 16.58
CA TYR A 177 -8.06 -2.44 16.00
C TYR A 177 -9.53 -2.53 15.53
N VAL A 178 -10.00 -3.74 15.24
CA VAL A 178 -11.32 -3.99 14.60
C VAL A 178 -12.38 -4.42 15.60
N LEU A 179 -12.08 -5.44 16.40
CA LEU A 179 -13.02 -6.04 17.38
C LEU A 179 -12.71 -5.52 18.79
N PRO A 180 -13.69 -5.35 19.69
CA PRO A 180 -13.47 -4.78 21.02
C PRO A 180 -12.91 -5.76 22.07
N PRO A 181 -12.43 -5.27 23.23
CA PRO A 181 -11.90 -6.10 24.32
C PRO A 181 -12.88 -7.15 24.88
N ASP A 182 -14.18 -6.87 24.78
CA ASP A 182 -15.29 -7.72 25.24
C ASP A 182 -15.83 -8.65 24.14
N ASN A 183 -15.17 -8.76 22.97
CA ASN A 183 -15.51 -9.71 21.92
C ASN A 183 -15.16 -11.16 22.29
N LYS A 184 -15.78 -11.65 23.36
CA LYS A 184 -15.55 -12.96 23.96
C LYS A 184 -16.81 -13.81 23.86
N ILE A 185 -16.61 -15.10 23.63
CA ILE A 185 -17.63 -16.13 23.76
C ILE A 185 -17.44 -16.88 25.08
N ASP A 186 -18.52 -17.48 25.58
CA ASP A 186 -18.49 -18.49 26.63
C ASP A 186 -18.09 -19.83 25.98
N SER A 187 -16.85 -20.25 26.22
CA SER A 187 -16.26 -21.43 25.55
C SER A 187 -16.36 -22.72 26.37
N ASP A 188 -16.72 -22.64 27.65
CA ASP A 188 -16.90 -23.79 28.54
C ASP A 188 -18.36 -23.99 29.02
N GLY A 189 -19.26 -23.05 28.70
CA GLY A 189 -20.69 -23.12 28.94
C GLY A 189 -21.09 -22.74 30.37
N ASP A 190 -20.23 -22.04 31.13
CA ASP A 190 -20.49 -21.64 32.51
C ASP A 190 -21.33 -20.34 32.63
N GLY A 191 -21.64 -19.71 31.49
CA GLY A 191 -22.37 -18.44 31.39
C GLY A 191 -21.48 -17.20 31.44
N VAL A 192 -20.15 -17.36 31.48
CA VAL A 192 -19.16 -16.28 31.57
C VAL A 192 -18.28 -16.27 30.31
N PRO A 193 -18.35 -15.21 29.48
CA PRO A 193 -17.48 -15.11 28.31
C PRO A 193 -15.99 -15.08 28.67
N ASP A 194 -15.26 -16.11 28.27
CA ASP A 194 -13.87 -16.38 28.67
C ASP A 194 -12.88 -16.39 27.49
N LYS A 195 -13.36 -16.63 26.26
CA LYS A 195 -12.52 -16.79 25.06
C LYS A 195 -12.75 -15.72 24.01
N TRP A 196 -11.70 -14.98 23.66
CA TRP A 196 -11.72 -13.99 22.58
C TRP A 196 -11.69 -14.66 21.19
N VAL A 197 -12.47 -14.15 20.24
CA VAL A 197 -12.62 -14.75 18.90
C VAL A 197 -12.40 -13.73 17.78
N TYR A 198 -11.71 -14.16 16.71
CA TYR A 198 -11.32 -13.31 15.57
C TYR A 198 -12.30 -13.35 14.40
N HIS A 199 -13.00 -14.47 14.21
CA HIS A 199 -13.83 -14.77 13.05
C HIS A 199 -15.32 -14.56 13.32
N TYR A 200 -15.66 -13.93 14.44
CA TYR A 200 -17.02 -13.72 14.87
C TYR A 200 -17.14 -12.44 15.71
N GLU A 201 -18.00 -11.52 15.27
CA GLU A 201 -18.35 -10.30 16.02
C GLU A 201 -19.55 -10.60 16.92
N VAL A 202 -19.31 -10.69 18.22
CA VAL A 202 -20.30 -11.08 19.23
C VAL A 202 -21.45 -10.07 19.30
N ALA A 203 -21.13 -8.77 19.20
CA ALA A 203 -22.11 -7.68 19.34
C ALA A 203 -23.24 -7.72 18.30
N THR A 204 -22.97 -8.26 17.10
CA THR A 204 -23.93 -8.29 15.98
C THR A 204 -24.20 -9.71 15.46
N HIS A 205 -23.64 -10.72 16.13
CA HIS A 205 -23.64 -12.11 15.70
C HIS A 205 -23.20 -12.29 14.24
N THR A 206 -22.09 -11.64 13.86
CA THR A 206 -21.58 -11.69 12.49
C THR A 206 -20.43 -12.66 12.38
N LEU A 207 -20.57 -13.69 11.54
CA LEU A 207 -19.47 -14.58 11.15
C LEU A 207 -18.65 -13.92 10.04
N ASP A 208 -17.33 -13.82 10.24
CA ASP A 208 -16.36 -13.34 9.26
C ASP A 208 -15.53 -14.51 8.71
N ILE A 209 -15.56 -14.68 7.39
CA ILE A 209 -14.92 -15.74 6.64
C ILE A 209 -13.86 -15.11 5.74
N ARG A 210 -12.62 -15.62 5.73
CA ARG A 210 -11.57 -15.07 4.86
C ARG A 210 -11.05 -16.12 3.88
N PRO A 211 -10.99 -15.85 2.57
CA PRO A 211 -10.29 -16.73 1.63
C PRO A 211 -8.80 -16.84 2.01
N LEU A 212 -8.23 -18.05 2.09
CA LEU A 212 -6.78 -18.22 2.30
C LEU A 212 -6.00 -17.96 1.00
N LEU A 213 -6.62 -18.18 -0.14
CA LEU A 213 -6.10 -17.84 -1.45
C LEU A 213 -6.97 -16.73 -2.06
N PRO A 214 -6.37 -15.75 -2.76
CA PRO A 214 -7.16 -14.75 -3.45
C PRO A 214 -8.11 -15.42 -4.43
N LEU A 215 -9.37 -14.99 -4.40
CA LEU A 215 -10.33 -15.35 -5.44
C LEU A 215 -9.83 -14.78 -6.78
N ARG A 216 -10.05 -15.53 -7.86
CA ARG A 216 -9.60 -15.16 -9.20
C ARG A 216 -10.33 -13.91 -9.66
N ALA A 217 -9.61 -13.05 -10.36
CA ALA A 217 -10.11 -11.80 -10.90
C ALA A 217 -11.23 -12.02 -11.94
N GLY A 218 -12.32 -11.25 -11.85
CA GLY A 218 -13.42 -11.26 -12.82
C GLY A 218 -14.30 -12.52 -12.81
N GLU A 219 -14.22 -13.34 -11.76
CA GLU A 219 -14.94 -14.62 -11.68
C GLU A 219 -16.06 -14.59 -10.62
N GLN A 220 -17.12 -15.34 -10.88
CA GLN A 220 -18.24 -15.49 -9.95
C GLN A 220 -18.04 -16.68 -9.01
N TYR A 221 -18.35 -16.47 -7.74
CA TYR A 221 -18.26 -17.45 -6.66
C TYR A 221 -19.60 -17.64 -5.95
N ALA A 222 -19.86 -18.88 -5.54
CA ALA A 222 -20.95 -19.26 -4.64
C ALA A 222 -20.40 -19.39 -3.21
N VAL A 223 -20.99 -18.69 -2.25
CA VAL A 223 -20.77 -18.93 -0.83
C VAL A 223 -21.93 -19.77 -0.31
N VAL A 224 -21.62 -20.88 0.36
CA VAL A 224 -22.61 -21.88 0.80
C VAL A 224 -22.39 -22.21 2.27
N LEU A 225 -23.44 -21.99 3.06
CA LEU A 225 -23.55 -22.42 4.45
C LEU A 225 -24.38 -23.69 4.52
N THR A 226 -23.90 -24.67 5.29
CA THR A 226 -24.64 -25.92 5.50
C THR A 226 -25.45 -25.87 6.80
N ARG A 227 -26.40 -26.81 6.93
CA ARG A 227 -27.21 -27.04 8.14
C ARG A 227 -26.40 -27.62 9.30
N SER A 228 -25.10 -27.89 9.11
CA SER A 228 -24.24 -28.27 10.23
C SER A 228 -23.98 -27.08 11.15
N ILE A 229 -24.01 -25.85 10.64
CA ILE A 229 -23.89 -24.61 11.44
C ILE A 229 -25.15 -24.45 12.27
N LYS A 230 -24.99 -24.33 13.59
CA LYS A 230 -26.08 -24.19 14.55
C LYS A 230 -25.90 -22.96 15.43
N GLY A 231 -26.96 -22.59 16.11
CA GLY A 231 -26.97 -21.51 17.09
C GLY A 231 -28.32 -21.42 17.79
N TRP A 232 -28.56 -20.29 18.44
CA TRP A 232 -29.79 -20.00 19.15
C TRP A 232 -30.54 -18.87 18.46
N ASP A 233 -31.85 -19.06 18.26
CA ASP A 233 -32.71 -17.96 17.79
C ASP A 233 -32.97 -16.92 18.89
N LYS A 234 -33.69 -15.85 18.55
CA LYS A 234 -34.10 -14.79 19.51
C LYS A 234 -34.91 -15.28 20.71
N GLN A 235 -35.49 -16.48 20.62
CA GLN A 235 -36.23 -17.12 21.72
C GLN A 235 -35.36 -18.11 22.52
N GLY A 236 -34.07 -18.21 22.22
CA GLY A 236 -33.13 -19.11 22.89
C GLY A 236 -33.27 -20.57 22.48
N ARG A 237 -33.92 -20.89 21.36
CA ARG A 237 -34.07 -22.27 20.88
C ARG A 237 -32.90 -22.64 19.97
N TYR A 238 -32.29 -23.79 20.25
CA TYR A 238 -31.10 -24.27 19.55
C TYR A 238 -31.44 -25.05 18.27
N GLY A 239 -30.76 -24.75 17.16
CA GLY A 239 -30.85 -25.54 15.93
C GLY A 239 -30.08 -24.93 14.76
N PRO A 240 -30.22 -25.46 13.54
CA PRO A 240 -29.46 -25.03 12.37
C PRO A 240 -29.78 -23.60 11.94
N VAL A 241 -28.78 -22.92 11.37
CA VAL A 241 -29.01 -21.65 10.68
C VAL A 241 -29.98 -21.86 9.51
N HIS A 242 -30.76 -20.84 9.16
CA HIS A 242 -31.73 -20.96 8.06
C HIS A 242 -31.94 -19.68 7.26
N SER A 243 -32.26 -19.85 5.98
CA SER A 243 -32.52 -18.77 5.03
C SER A 243 -33.71 -17.89 5.41
N PRO A 244 -33.64 -16.56 5.17
CA PRO A 244 -34.77 -15.66 5.34
C PRO A 244 -35.83 -15.82 4.22
N PHE A 245 -35.45 -16.43 3.09
CA PHE A 245 -36.33 -16.69 1.94
C PHE A 245 -37.05 -18.03 2.06
N ASP A 246 -38.04 -18.31 1.22
CA ASP A 246 -38.72 -19.62 1.19
C ASP A 246 -37.84 -20.74 0.63
N PHE A 247 -36.74 -20.36 -0.02
CA PHE A 247 -35.67 -21.24 -0.47
C PHE A 247 -34.36 -20.90 0.24
N VAL A 248 -33.34 -21.74 0.09
CA VAL A 248 -32.00 -21.52 0.68
C VAL A 248 -31.24 -20.34 0.08
N ASN A 249 -31.81 -19.58 -0.86
CA ASN A 249 -31.15 -18.46 -1.54
C ASN A 249 -32.17 -17.48 -2.12
N HIS A 250 -31.68 -16.29 -2.52
CA HIS A 250 -32.45 -15.35 -3.34
C HIS A 250 -32.63 -15.90 -4.77
N ASP A 251 -33.81 -15.77 -5.35
CA ASP A 251 -34.20 -16.39 -6.63
C ASP A 251 -33.24 -16.07 -7.79
N THR A 252 -32.81 -14.81 -7.92
CA THR A 252 -31.87 -14.33 -8.94
C THR A 252 -30.48 -14.98 -8.90
N GLN A 253 -30.11 -15.60 -7.78
CA GLN A 253 -28.79 -16.25 -7.59
C GLN A 253 -28.85 -17.78 -7.81
N THR A 254 -30.04 -18.35 -8.03
CA THR A 254 -30.27 -19.80 -8.10
C THR A 254 -29.42 -20.51 -9.15
N GLN A 255 -29.38 -19.98 -10.38
CA GLN A 255 -28.67 -20.62 -11.49
C GLN A 255 -27.15 -20.71 -11.24
N ALA A 256 -26.59 -19.72 -10.56
CA ALA A 256 -25.19 -19.69 -10.21
C ALA A 256 -24.87 -20.68 -9.07
N LEU A 257 -25.69 -20.71 -8.03
CA LEU A 257 -25.56 -21.67 -6.93
C LEU A 257 -25.71 -23.13 -7.39
N GLN A 258 -26.59 -23.40 -8.36
CA GLN A 258 -26.73 -24.74 -8.95
C GLN A 258 -25.42 -25.26 -9.56
N ARG A 259 -24.55 -24.38 -10.08
CA ARG A 259 -23.23 -24.77 -10.63
C ARG A 259 -22.25 -25.22 -9.55
N ALA A 260 -22.46 -24.87 -8.27
CA ALA A 260 -21.63 -25.34 -7.17
C ALA A 260 -21.96 -26.79 -6.75
N LEU A 261 -23.18 -27.28 -7.01
CA LEU A 261 -23.66 -28.57 -6.51
C LEU A 261 -22.77 -29.77 -6.89
N PRO A 262 -22.23 -29.89 -8.12
CA PRO A 262 -21.34 -31.00 -8.45
C PRO A 262 -20.03 -31.01 -7.65
N ALA A 263 -19.50 -29.82 -7.31
CA ALA A 263 -18.30 -29.70 -6.49
C ALA A 263 -18.58 -30.05 -5.02
N LEU A 264 -19.71 -29.57 -4.49
CA LEU A 264 -20.17 -29.88 -3.13
C LEU A 264 -20.46 -31.39 -2.95
N ALA A 265 -21.08 -32.03 -3.94
CA ALA A 265 -21.35 -33.47 -3.93
C ALA A 265 -20.07 -34.31 -3.83
N LYS A 266 -18.96 -33.86 -4.45
CA LYS A 266 -17.64 -34.52 -4.31
C LYS A 266 -17.07 -34.42 -2.88
N ARG A 267 -17.53 -33.46 -2.08
CA ARG A 267 -17.25 -33.34 -0.64
C ARG A 267 -18.29 -34.02 0.26
N GLY A 268 -19.24 -34.76 -0.33
CA GLY A 268 -20.29 -35.45 0.41
C GLY A 268 -21.47 -34.56 0.83
N ILE A 269 -21.50 -33.30 0.40
CA ILE A 269 -22.56 -32.35 0.73
C ILE A 269 -23.73 -32.50 -0.25
N LYS A 270 -24.90 -32.86 0.25
CA LYS A 270 -26.13 -32.97 -0.54
C LYS A 270 -26.84 -31.62 -0.59
N THR A 271 -27.70 -31.44 -1.60
CA THR A 271 -28.56 -30.26 -1.71
C THR A 271 -29.42 -30.02 -0.47
N SER A 272 -29.87 -31.08 0.21
CA SER A 272 -30.63 -31.00 1.48
C SER A 272 -29.81 -30.46 2.66
N ASP A 273 -28.48 -30.56 2.59
CA ASP A 273 -27.58 -30.15 3.65
C ASP A 273 -27.30 -28.65 3.59
N ILE A 274 -27.71 -27.96 2.51
CA ILE A 274 -27.55 -26.51 2.35
C ILE A 274 -28.57 -25.80 3.24
N ALA A 275 -28.09 -24.82 4.02
CA ALA A 275 -28.92 -23.94 4.84
C ALA A 275 -29.14 -22.59 4.17
N PHE A 276 -28.09 -22.02 3.58
CA PHE A 276 -28.14 -20.76 2.88
C PHE A 276 -27.02 -20.66 1.83
N GLY A 277 -27.27 -19.97 0.71
CA GLY A 277 -26.24 -19.67 -0.28
C GLY A 277 -26.49 -18.35 -0.99
N TRP A 278 -25.40 -17.69 -1.37
CA TRP A 278 -25.42 -16.46 -2.18
C TRP A 278 -24.21 -16.41 -3.11
N THR A 279 -24.17 -15.43 -4.00
CA THR A 279 -23.06 -15.24 -4.92
C THR A 279 -22.34 -13.93 -4.70
N LEU A 280 -21.06 -13.91 -5.03
CA LEU A 280 -20.24 -12.72 -5.15
C LEU A 280 -19.39 -12.82 -6.42
N THR A 281 -19.15 -11.69 -7.07
CA THR A 281 -18.34 -11.60 -8.29
C THR A 281 -17.16 -10.68 -8.05
N THR A 282 -15.95 -11.19 -8.31
CA THR A 282 -14.74 -10.39 -8.16
C THR A 282 -14.55 -9.43 -9.32
N GLY A 283 -13.92 -8.28 -9.07
CA GLY A 283 -13.44 -7.37 -10.12
C GLY A 283 -12.17 -7.89 -10.79
N ASP A 284 -11.86 -7.38 -11.99
CA ASP A 284 -10.56 -7.61 -12.65
C ASP A 284 -9.70 -6.33 -12.59
N LEU A 285 -9.15 -6.07 -11.41
CA LEU A 285 -8.43 -4.83 -11.12
C LEU A 285 -7.10 -4.75 -11.91
N ALA A 286 -6.46 -5.90 -12.15
CA ALA A 286 -5.27 -6.00 -12.99
C ALA A 286 -5.57 -5.71 -14.48
N ARG A 287 -6.84 -5.79 -14.93
CA ARG A 287 -7.25 -5.40 -16.29
C ARG A 287 -6.89 -3.96 -16.61
N THR A 288 -7.09 -3.06 -15.66
CA THR A 288 -6.80 -1.63 -15.83
C THR A 288 -5.32 -1.40 -16.06
N PHE A 289 -4.45 -2.00 -15.24
CA PHE A 289 -3.00 -1.92 -15.44
C PHE A 289 -2.56 -2.53 -16.77
N ARG A 290 -3.08 -3.71 -17.13
CA ARG A 290 -2.77 -4.33 -18.42
C ARG A 290 -3.18 -3.44 -19.59
N ALA A 291 -4.40 -2.88 -19.57
CA ALA A 291 -4.89 -2.01 -20.64
C ALA A 291 -4.08 -0.71 -20.78
N LEU A 292 -3.68 -0.09 -19.65
CA LEU A 292 -2.84 1.11 -19.65
C LEU A 292 -1.42 0.80 -20.15
N ARG A 293 -0.81 -0.28 -19.66
CA ARG A 293 0.48 -0.77 -20.13
C ARG A 293 0.44 -1.03 -21.64
N ASP A 294 -0.51 -1.83 -22.11
CA ASP A 294 -0.68 -2.15 -23.54
C ASP A 294 -0.82 -0.87 -24.37
N GLY A 295 -1.55 0.12 -23.84
CA GLY A 295 -1.69 1.45 -24.42
C GLY A 295 -0.38 2.22 -24.53
N LEU A 296 0.44 2.22 -23.48
CA LEU A 296 1.79 2.79 -23.50
C LEU A 296 2.69 2.11 -24.54
N TYR A 297 2.54 0.81 -24.75
CA TYR A 297 3.23 0.08 -25.83
C TYR A 297 2.56 0.21 -27.21
N GLY A 298 1.47 0.98 -27.33
CA GLY A 298 0.84 1.32 -28.61
C GLY A 298 -0.20 0.32 -29.09
N SER A 299 -0.79 -0.46 -28.18
CA SER A 299 -1.82 -1.47 -28.46
C SER A 299 -3.06 -1.29 -27.60
N GLY A 300 -4.15 -1.95 -27.96
CA GLY A 300 -5.43 -1.85 -27.25
C GLY A 300 -6.10 -0.47 -27.36
N VAL A 301 -7.15 -0.25 -26.58
CA VAL A 301 -7.98 0.96 -26.65
C VAL A 301 -7.26 2.22 -26.17
N PHE A 302 -6.22 2.07 -25.35
CA PHE A 302 -5.36 3.15 -24.89
C PHE A 302 -4.11 3.36 -25.77
N ALA A 303 -4.04 2.79 -26.98
CA ALA A 303 -2.87 2.91 -27.87
C ALA A 303 -2.43 4.36 -28.14
N TRP A 304 -3.33 5.32 -27.97
CA TRP A 304 -3.03 6.75 -28.06
C TRP A 304 -2.05 7.23 -26.98
N LEU A 305 -1.96 6.55 -25.83
CA LEU A 305 -0.99 6.87 -24.77
C LEU A 305 0.44 6.79 -25.28
N ASN A 306 0.78 5.83 -26.16
CA ASN A 306 2.10 5.73 -26.76
C ASN A 306 2.51 7.01 -27.50
N LYS A 307 1.56 7.63 -28.22
CA LYS A 307 1.79 8.89 -28.95
C LYS A 307 1.85 10.10 -28.02
N ALA A 308 0.98 10.15 -27.02
CA ALA A 308 0.91 11.26 -26.06
C ALA A 308 2.09 11.28 -25.08
N PHE A 309 2.58 10.10 -24.72
CA PHE A 309 3.66 9.87 -23.76
C PHE A 309 4.74 8.99 -24.42
N PRO A 310 5.54 9.55 -25.35
CA PRO A 310 6.62 8.80 -25.99
C PRO A 310 7.64 8.30 -24.97
N ALA A 311 8.20 7.11 -25.21
CA ALA A 311 9.21 6.49 -24.35
C ALA A 311 10.57 7.20 -24.50
N LYS A 312 10.73 8.34 -23.86
CA LYS A 312 11.96 9.14 -23.89
C LYS A 312 12.20 9.83 -22.57
N ILE A 313 13.46 10.14 -22.31
CA ILE A 313 13.86 11.06 -21.25
C ILE A 313 13.30 12.45 -21.58
N ASN A 314 12.74 13.15 -20.58
CA ASN A 314 12.22 14.50 -20.80
C ASN A 314 13.32 15.56 -20.63
N ASP A 315 14.14 15.47 -19.58
CA ASP A 315 15.29 16.36 -19.39
C ASP A 315 16.40 15.66 -18.60
N ILE A 316 17.65 16.08 -18.81
CA ILE A 316 18.81 15.74 -17.98
C ILE A 316 19.30 17.03 -17.34
N TYR A 317 19.48 16.99 -16.03
CA TYR A 317 19.73 18.18 -15.24
C TYR A 317 21.21 18.53 -15.18
N ASP A 318 21.50 19.82 -15.29
CA ASP A 318 22.84 20.36 -15.06
C ASP A 318 23.11 20.33 -13.56
N MET A 319 24.12 19.58 -13.13
CA MET A 319 24.52 19.50 -11.73
C MET A 319 25.36 20.69 -11.30
N GLU A 320 25.82 21.51 -12.27
CA GLU A 320 26.67 22.68 -12.07
C GLU A 320 27.97 22.37 -11.30
N VAL A 321 28.36 21.10 -11.27
CA VAL A 321 29.63 20.61 -10.70
C VAL A 321 30.61 20.40 -11.84
N THR A 322 31.78 21.03 -11.77
CA THR A 322 32.85 20.89 -12.78
C THR A 322 33.99 20.04 -12.24
N PHE A 323 34.41 19.03 -13.00
CA PHE A 323 35.60 18.21 -12.71
C PHE A 323 36.71 18.56 -13.70
N ASP A 324 37.95 18.65 -13.29
CA ASP A 324 39.04 19.10 -14.16
C ASP A 324 40.39 18.49 -13.88
N GLY A 325 40.58 17.81 -12.75
CA GLY A 325 41.92 17.34 -12.34
C GLY A 325 42.97 18.46 -12.39
N ASP A 326 42.54 19.73 -12.40
CA ASP A 326 43.39 20.91 -12.61
C ASP A 326 43.77 21.56 -11.27
N ASN A 327 43.49 20.85 -10.17
CA ASN A 327 43.68 21.29 -8.79
C ASN A 327 42.73 22.41 -8.33
N THR A 328 41.59 22.66 -8.99
CA THR A 328 40.54 23.58 -8.48
C THR A 328 40.11 23.25 -7.04
N TYR A 329 40.20 21.97 -6.63
CA TYR A 329 39.93 21.51 -5.26
C TYR A 329 41.17 21.17 -4.41
N ALA A 330 42.38 21.53 -4.86
CA ALA A 330 43.61 21.21 -4.14
C ALA A 330 43.66 21.92 -2.77
N GLY A 331 43.88 21.14 -1.72
CA GLY A 331 43.85 21.61 -0.33
C GLY A 331 42.45 21.63 0.31
N ILE A 332 41.40 21.28 -0.44
CA ILE A 332 40.01 21.18 0.02
C ILE A 332 39.56 19.72 0.06
N ALA A 333 39.93 18.93 -0.96
CA ALA A 333 39.70 17.49 -1.02
C ALA A 333 40.96 16.69 -0.60
N PRO A 334 40.82 15.53 0.09
CA PRO A 334 41.96 14.68 0.44
C PRO A 334 42.71 14.11 -0.78
N GLN A 335 42.04 14.01 -1.92
CA GLN A 335 42.57 13.51 -3.19
C GLN A 335 41.94 14.30 -4.37
N PRO A 336 42.73 14.67 -5.40
CA PRO A 336 42.20 15.31 -6.60
C PRO A 336 41.27 14.38 -7.37
N PHE A 337 40.22 14.92 -7.99
CA PHE A 337 39.32 14.17 -8.86
C PHE A 337 40.02 13.87 -10.19
N PRO A 338 39.85 12.66 -10.77
CA PRO A 338 40.49 12.31 -12.03
C PRO A 338 39.95 13.18 -13.18
N PHE A 339 40.87 13.68 -14.02
CA PHE A 339 40.50 14.34 -15.26
C PHE A 339 39.98 13.30 -16.26
N VAL A 340 38.71 13.43 -16.64
CA VAL A 340 38.11 12.70 -17.76
C VAL A 340 37.75 13.71 -18.83
N ALA A 341 38.27 13.50 -20.05
CA ALA A 341 38.15 14.45 -21.15
C ALA A 341 36.69 14.65 -21.62
N TRP A 342 35.86 13.62 -21.42
CA TRP A 342 34.50 13.55 -21.91
C TRP A 342 33.44 13.94 -20.86
N ASP A 343 33.86 14.21 -19.62
CA ASP A 343 32.96 14.68 -18.56
C ASP A 343 32.26 15.99 -18.93
N SER A 344 31.02 16.13 -18.46
CA SER A 344 30.24 17.36 -18.51
C SER A 344 29.64 17.66 -17.14
N THR A 345 29.03 18.82 -16.97
CA THR A 345 28.33 19.18 -15.72
C THR A 345 27.03 18.39 -15.48
N TYR A 346 26.66 17.48 -16.39
CA TYR A 346 25.45 16.65 -16.32
C TYR A 346 25.70 15.27 -15.70
N THR A 347 26.95 14.90 -15.47
CA THR A 347 27.35 13.65 -14.80
C THR A 347 28.07 13.97 -13.50
N LEU A 348 27.97 13.07 -12.51
CA LEU A 348 28.75 13.15 -11.27
C LEU A 348 29.58 11.87 -11.11
N GLN A 349 30.90 12.01 -11.03
CA GLN A 349 31.79 10.85 -10.89
C GLN A 349 31.57 10.10 -9.56
N GLY A 350 31.71 8.77 -9.57
CA GLY A 350 31.65 7.95 -8.34
C GLY A 350 32.68 8.37 -7.29
N SER A 351 33.88 8.78 -7.71
CA SER A 351 34.94 9.32 -6.83
C SER A 351 34.52 10.58 -6.07
N PHE A 352 33.75 11.46 -6.71
CA PHE A 352 33.17 12.65 -6.12
C PHE A 352 32.08 12.30 -5.10
N LEU A 353 31.16 11.42 -5.50
CA LEU A 353 30.09 10.96 -4.61
C LEU A 353 30.64 10.28 -3.36
N LYS A 354 31.71 9.49 -3.48
CA LYS A 354 32.42 8.89 -2.33
C LYS A 354 32.89 9.92 -1.32
N GLN A 355 33.39 11.07 -1.78
CA GLN A 355 33.85 12.14 -0.89
C GLN A 355 32.69 12.90 -0.27
N ILE A 356 31.70 13.31 -1.07
CA ILE A 356 30.52 14.04 -0.58
C ILE A 356 29.71 13.21 0.40
N PHE A 357 29.35 11.98 0.03
CA PHE A 357 28.61 11.09 0.92
C PHE A 357 29.48 10.59 2.06
N GLY A 358 30.81 10.54 1.92
CA GLY A 358 31.72 10.32 3.06
C GLY A 358 31.59 11.39 4.15
N LEU A 359 31.42 12.67 3.75
CA LEU A 359 31.14 13.78 4.67
C LEU A 359 29.72 13.70 5.26
N LEU A 360 28.76 13.24 4.45
CA LEU A 360 27.34 13.17 4.82
C LEU A 360 26.92 11.82 5.43
N ASN A 361 27.82 10.84 5.56
CA ASN A 361 27.48 9.45 5.89
C ASN A 361 26.80 9.30 7.25
N SER A 362 27.05 10.22 8.18
CA SER A 362 26.34 10.29 9.47
C SER A 362 24.86 10.68 9.34
N PHE A 363 24.41 11.11 8.16
CA PHE A 363 23.10 11.74 7.91
C PHE A 363 22.33 11.09 6.76
N ILE A 364 23.03 10.71 5.69
CA ILE A 364 22.45 9.99 4.54
C ILE A 364 23.25 8.71 4.37
N PRO A 365 22.70 7.55 4.79
CA PRO A 365 23.35 6.26 4.58
C PRO A 365 23.53 6.03 3.08
N ALA A 366 24.78 5.89 2.63
CA ALA A 366 25.13 5.57 1.26
C ALA A 366 26.00 4.30 1.21
N GLY A 367 25.93 3.57 0.10
CA GLY A 367 26.84 2.47 -0.17
C GLY A 367 28.24 2.95 -0.60
N GLY A 368 29.02 2.02 -1.14
CA GLY A 368 30.29 2.34 -1.80
C GLY A 368 30.09 3.12 -3.11
N PHE A 369 31.19 3.48 -3.76
CA PHE A 369 31.21 4.05 -5.13
C PHE A 369 32.45 3.60 -5.92
N ASP A 370 33.08 2.51 -5.49
CA ASP A 370 34.33 2.02 -6.06
C ASP A 370 34.13 1.44 -7.47
N HIS A 371 32.92 0.98 -7.80
CA HIS A 371 32.55 0.38 -9.08
C HIS A 371 31.66 1.27 -9.94
N VAL A 372 31.28 2.45 -9.42
CA VAL A 372 30.45 3.44 -10.13
C VAL A 372 31.32 4.33 -11.01
N SER A 373 30.96 4.46 -12.29
CA SER A 373 31.59 5.41 -13.22
C SER A 373 31.08 6.81 -12.92
N HIS A 374 29.78 6.99 -13.13
CA HIS A 374 29.11 8.27 -12.99
C HIS A 374 27.63 8.09 -12.65
N VAL A 375 27.01 9.21 -12.28
CA VAL A 375 25.60 9.31 -11.90
C VAL A 375 24.93 10.45 -12.66
N VAL A 376 23.66 10.24 -13.01
CA VAL A 376 22.85 11.16 -13.82
C VAL A 376 21.54 11.44 -13.10
N PHE A 377 21.14 12.71 -13.10
CA PHE A 377 19.84 13.16 -12.63
C PHE A 377 19.03 13.70 -13.80
N GLY A 378 17.75 13.37 -13.84
CA GLY A 378 16.85 13.86 -14.87
C GLY A 378 15.40 13.71 -14.48
N ASP A 379 14.51 13.92 -15.44
CA ASP A 379 13.12 13.57 -15.29
C ASP A 379 12.57 12.83 -16.52
N MET A 380 11.64 11.92 -16.25
CA MET A 380 10.82 11.28 -17.26
C MET A 380 9.42 11.89 -17.24
N GLN A 381 8.73 11.81 -18.37
CA GLN A 381 7.34 12.25 -18.44
C GLN A 381 6.39 11.05 -18.30
N THR A 382 5.43 11.16 -17.39
CA THR A 382 4.39 10.15 -17.16
C THR A 382 3.00 10.73 -17.41
N VAL A 383 2.04 9.83 -17.57
CA VAL A 383 0.61 10.16 -17.57
C VAL A 383 0.12 10.22 -16.14
N ASN A 384 -0.29 11.41 -15.68
CA ASN A 384 -0.86 11.59 -14.35
C ASN A 384 -2.36 11.31 -14.38
N LEU A 385 -2.74 10.07 -14.05
CA LEU A 385 -4.13 9.62 -13.98
C LEU A 385 -4.85 10.14 -12.72
N ARG A 386 -4.11 10.73 -11.78
CA ARG A 386 -4.65 11.44 -10.61
C ARG A 386 -4.89 12.92 -10.89
N ALA A 387 -4.74 13.39 -12.13
CA ALA A 387 -5.07 14.77 -12.52
C ALA A 387 -6.60 15.01 -12.48
N THR A 388 -7.24 14.78 -11.33
CA THR A 388 -8.66 14.97 -11.08
C THR A 388 -8.81 15.79 -9.80
N PRO A 389 -9.96 16.46 -9.57
CA PRO A 389 -10.16 17.28 -8.37
C PRO A 389 -9.90 16.53 -7.05
N ASP A 390 -10.15 15.22 -7.04
CA ASP A 390 -10.02 14.39 -5.84
C ASP A 390 -8.71 13.57 -5.80
N ASN A 391 -7.83 13.69 -6.81
CA ASN A 391 -6.64 12.85 -6.98
C ASN A 391 -6.92 11.34 -7.09
N VAL A 392 -8.09 10.98 -7.63
CA VAL A 392 -8.56 9.60 -7.84
C VAL A 392 -8.61 9.32 -9.34
N TRP A 393 -8.20 8.12 -9.75
CA TRP A 393 -8.26 7.67 -11.13
C TRP A 393 -9.71 7.57 -11.60
N ASN A 394 -10.00 8.14 -12.77
CA ASN A 394 -11.32 8.06 -13.39
C ASN A 394 -11.16 7.78 -14.89
N LEU A 395 -11.44 6.54 -15.27
CA LEU A 395 -11.14 6.00 -16.60
C LEU A 395 -12.21 5.03 -17.06
N ASP A 396 -12.46 5.05 -18.37
CA ASP A 396 -13.30 4.10 -19.08
C ASP A 396 -12.38 3.13 -19.83
N VAL A 397 -12.12 1.97 -19.22
CA VAL A 397 -11.26 0.94 -19.80
C VAL A 397 -11.82 0.40 -21.12
N LYS A 398 -13.13 0.47 -21.33
CA LYS A 398 -13.76 -0.07 -22.55
C LYS A 398 -13.54 0.86 -23.74
N ASN A 399 -13.73 2.15 -23.53
CA ASN A 399 -13.61 3.16 -24.59
C ASN A 399 -12.21 3.78 -24.67
N GLY A 400 -11.31 3.47 -23.73
CA GLY A 400 -9.96 4.01 -23.71
C GLY A 400 -9.91 5.50 -23.36
N THR A 401 -10.85 5.99 -22.54
CA THR A 401 -10.95 7.42 -22.16
C THR A 401 -10.60 7.66 -20.69
N ILE A 402 -10.14 8.87 -20.37
CA ILE A 402 -9.71 9.29 -19.04
C ILE A 402 -10.33 10.67 -18.73
N VAL A 403 -10.95 10.80 -17.56
CA VAL A 403 -11.39 12.09 -17.01
C VAL A 403 -10.19 12.74 -16.32
N ARG A 404 -9.89 13.99 -16.68
CA ARG A 404 -8.68 14.68 -16.24
C ARG A 404 -8.78 16.20 -16.35
N ASP A 405 -7.93 16.88 -15.60
CA ASP A 405 -7.46 18.23 -15.85
C ASP A 405 -6.27 18.16 -16.82
N GLU A 406 -6.45 18.71 -18.02
CA GLU A 406 -5.43 18.71 -19.07
C GLU A 406 -4.14 19.45 -18.65
N ALA A 407 -4.23 20.43 -17.74
CA ALA A 407 -3.05 21.17 -17.28
C ALA A 407 -2.16 20.33 -16.35
N LEU A 408 -2.74 19.32 -15.67
CA LEU A 408 -2.06 18.47 -14.70
C LEU A 408 -1.78 17.05 -15.22
N PHE A 409 -2.27 16.73 -16.42
CA PHE A 409 -2.20 15.39 -17.01
C PHE A 409 -0.78 14.92 -17.36
N HIS A 410 0.11 15.89 -17.58
CA HIS A 410 1.52 15.68 -17.88
C HIS A 410 2.36 15.92 -16.63
N GLU A 411 2.83 14.85 -15.99
CA GLU A 411 3.68 14.95 -14.79
C GLU A 411 5.13 14.60 -15.11
N LYS A 412 6.06 15.35 -14.51
CA LYS A 412 7.48 15.05 -14.54
C LYS A 412 7.85 14.25 -13.31
N VAL A 413 8.48 13.10 -13.52
CA VAL A 413 8.93 12.21 -12.45
C VAL A 413 10.45 12.28 -12.39
N PRO A 414 11.03 12.86 -11.31
CA PRO A 414 12.48 12.95 -11.17
C PRO A 414 13.08 11.55 -10.97
N PHE A 415 14.19 11.29 -11.64
CA PHE A 415 14.94 10.04 -11.55
C PHE A 415 16.41 10.26 -11.18
N LEU A 416 17.01 9.18 -10.70
CA LEU A 416 18.43 8.98 -10.50
C LEU A 416 18.88 7.74 -11.28
N LEU A 417 19.93 7.86 -12.08
CA LEU A 417 20.58 6.75 -12.79
C LEU A 417 22.05 6.65 -12.38
N ILE A 418 22.50 5.44 -12.07
CA ILE A 418 23.86 5.15 -11.61
C ILE A 418 24.49 4.14 -12.57
N VAL A 419 25.59 4.54 -13.20
CA VAL A 419 26.23 3.80 -14.30
C VAL A 419 27.49 3.08 -13.81
N PRO A 420 27.63 1.76 -14.05
CA PRO A 420 28.84 1.01 -13.71
C PRO A 420 30.08 1.46 -14.47
N LYS A 421 31.26 1.12 -13.94
CA LYS A 421 32.53 1.24 -14.70
C LYS A 421 32.60 0.17 -15.80
N THR A 422 33.08 0.58 -16.97
CA THR A 422 33.45 -0.34 -18.03
C THR A 422 34.66 -1.17 -17.62
N THR A 423 34.54 -2.49 -17.73
CA THR A 423 35.62 -3.47 -17.50
C THR A 423 35.87 -4.28 -18.78
N ALA A 424 36.78 -5.25 -18.74
CA ALA A 424 36.97 -6.14 -19.87
C ALA A 424 35.74 -7.05 -20.10
N GLN A 425 34.97 -7.33 -19.04
CA GLN A 425 33.86 -8.27 -19.04
C GLN A 425 32.48 -7.60 -19.00
N HIS A 426 32.37 -6.40 -18.44
CA HIS A 426 31.14 -5.62 -18.40
C HIS A 426 31.33 -4.36 -19.24
N LYS A 427 30.49 -4.21 -20.25
CA LYS A 427 30.55 -3.09 -21.19
C LYS A 427 29.16 -2.53 -21.43
N PRO A 428 29.05 -1.22 -21.72
CA PRO A 428 27.81 -0.60 -22.11
C PRO A 428 27.23 -1.22 -23.42
N PRO A 429 25.90 -1.23 -23.61
CA PRO A 429 24.91 -0.77 -22.64
C PRO A 429 24.74 -1.75 -21.47
N PHE A 430 24.75 -1.22 -20.25
CA PHE A 430 24.57 -2.04 -19.05
C PHE A 430 23.10 -2.43 -18.85
N PRO A 431 22.80 -3.65 -18.37
CA PRO A 431 21.48 -3.97 -17.82
C PRO A 431 21.16 -3.09 -16.62
N ALA A 432 19.88 -2.93 -16.30
CA ALA A 432 19.45 -2.04 -15.23
C ALA A 432 18.52 -2.73 -14.23
N VAL A 433 18.72 -2.46 -12.95
CA VAL A 433 17.70 -2.67 -11.92
C VAL A 433 16.92 -1.37 -11.72
N VAL A 434 15.60 -1.48 -11.69
CA VAL A 434 14.71 -0.44 -11.18
C VAL A 434 14.59 -0.63 -9.68
N TYR A 435 15.08 0.34 -8.90
CA TYR A 435 15.02 0.36 -7.45
C TYR A 435 13.82 1.20 -6.99
N ALA A 436 12.93 0.58 -6.22
CA ALA A 436 11.82 1.24 -5.57
C ALA A 436 12.15 1.54 -4.10
N HIS A 437 12.08 2.81 -3.70
CA HIS A 437 12.46 3.25 -2.37
C HIS A 437 11.36 3.02 -1.31
N ALA A 438 11.74 3.00 -0.04
CA ALA A 438 10.86 2.84 1.10
C ALA A 438 10.02 4.10 1.40
N THR A 439 9.15 3.98 2.38
CA THR A 439 8.33 5.11 2.82
C THR A 439 9.17 6.16 3.54
N GLY A 440 8.90 7.44 3.28
CA GLY A 440 9.60 8.55 3.93
C GLY A 440 11.02 8.77 3.41
N THR A 441 11.44 8.03 2.39
CA THR A 441 12.71 8.22 1.69
C THR A 441 12.48 8.80 0.29
N SER A 442 13.43 8.59 -0.63
CA SER A 442 13.41 9.16 -1.98
C SER A 442 14.22 8.28 -2.93
N ARG A 443 14.29 8.70 -4.20
CA ARG A 443 15.10 8.06 -5.25
C ARG A 443 16.56 7.79 -4.88
N ILE A 444 17.14 8.52 -3.93
CA ILE A 444 18.53 8.35 -3.48
C ILE A 444 18.76 7.05 -2.68
N GLU A 445 17.73 6.43 -2.09
CA GLU A 445 17.89 5.22 -1.27
C GLU A 445 18.57 4.06 -2.02
N CYS A 446 18.45 4.02 -3.35
CA CYS A 446 19.10 3.02 -4.19
C CYS A 446 20.65 2.99 -4.03
N LEU A 447 21.28 4.04 -3.50
CA LEU A 447 22.71 4.10 -3.19
C LEU A 447 23.15 3.00 -2.21
N LEU A 448 22.23 2.42 -1.42
CA LEU A 448 22.52 1.30 -0.52
C LEU A 448 22.98 0.02 -1.25
N MET A 449 22.60 -0.12 -2.53
CA MET A 449 22.86 -1.29 -3.37
C MET A 449 23.71 -0.99 -4.61
N ALA A 450 23.74 0.26 -5.04
CA ALA A 450 24.25 0.64 -6.36
C ALA A 450 25.68 0.19 -6.64
N ASP A 451 26.60 0.27 -5.67
CA ASP A 451 27.99 -0.14 -5.87
C ASP A 451 28.18 -1.64 -6.08
N LYS A 452 27.45 -2.46 -5.30
CA LYS A 452 27.51 -3.93 -5.45
C LYS A 452 26.88 -4.37 -6.76
N LEU A 453 25.81 -3.70 -7.19
CA LEU A 453 25.22 -3.93 -8.51
C LEU A 453 26.18 -3.50 -9.62
N ALA A 454 26.84 -2.35 -9.47
CA ALA A 454 27.83 -1.88 -10.42
C ALA A 454 29.06 -2.81 -10.51
N GLN A 455 29.48 -3.42 -9.39
CA GLN A 455 30.51 -4.46 -9.38
C GLN A 455 30.14 -5.65 -10.28
N ALA A 456 28.85 -6.00 -10.35
CA ALA A 456 28.32 -7.04 -11.22
C ALA A 456 27.93 -6.56 -12.62
N GLY A 457 28.26 -5.32 -13.00
CA GLY A 457 27.93 -4.75 -14.30
C GLY A 457 26.44 -4.41 -14.47
N ILE A 458 25.72 -4.12 -13.38
CA ILE A 458 24.29 -3.75 -13.40
C ILE A 458 24.12 -2.29 -12.98
N ALA A 459 23.53 -1.48 -13.85
CA ALA A 459 23.15 -0.11 -13.56
C ALA A 459 21.95 -0.04 -12.60
N THR A 460 21.83 1.06 -11.86
CA THR A 460 20.70 1.27 -10.92
C THR A 460 19.91 2.49 -11.33
N PHE A 461 18.60 2.33 -11.50
CA PHE A 461 17.66 3.40 -11.83
C PHE A 461 16.61 3.54 -10.73
N SER A 462 16.28 4.75 -10.32
CA SER A 462 15.34 5.02 -9.23
C SER A 462 14.54 6.29 -9.49
N ILE A 463 13.28 6.34 -9.04
CA ILE A 463 12.37 7.50 -9.18
C ILE A 463 11.78 7.87 -7.82
N ASP A 464 11.30 9.10 -7.67
CA ASP A 464 10.45 9.41 -6.53
C ASP A 464 9.03 8.89 -6.78
N ALA A 465 8.52 8.11 -5.82
CA ALA A 465 7.12 7.76 -5.75
C ALA A 465 6.25 9.03 -5.62
N VAL A 466 4.96 8.92 -5.96
CA VAL A 466 3.97 9.94 -5.62
C VAL A 466 4.15 10.41 -4.17
N GLY A 467 4.10 11.71 -3.91
CA GLY A 467 4.18 12.24 -2.55
C GLY A 467 5.54 12.10 -1.87
N HIS A 468 6.58 11.58 -2.53
CA HIS A 468 7.91 11.36 -1.95
C HIS A 468 8.99 12.23 -2.60
N GLY A 469 10.13 12.37 -1.91
CA GLY A 469 11.19 13.30 -2.26
C GLY A 469 10.76 14.77 -2.15
N PRO A 470 11.70 15.73 -2.08
CA PRO A 470 13.16 15.56 -2.09
C PRO A 470 13.70 14.92 -0.79
N VAL A 471 14.97 14.51 -0.80
CA VAL A 471 15.69 13.87 0.33
C VAL A 471 15.77 14.81 1.55
N LEU A 472 16.03 16.08 1.28
CA LEU A 472 16.21 17.14 2.27
C LEU A 472 15.04 18.14 2.17
N ALA A 473 13.82 17.61 2.16
CA ALA A 473 12.63 18.44 2.29
C ALA A 473 12.76 19.30 3.56
N ASP A 474 12.49 20.61 3.41
CA ASP A 474 12.70 21.60 4.48
C ASP A 474 14.11 21.58 5.09
N ALA A 475 15.14 21.54 4.24
CA ALA A 475 16.55 21.48 4.62
C ALA A 475 16.91 22.39 5.82
N LEU A 476 16.41 23.62 5.90
CA LEU A 476 16.67 24.52 7.04
C LEU A 476 16.22 23.96 8.41
N LYS A 477 15.13 23.19 8.47
CA LYS A 477 14.67 22.49 9.68
C LYS A 477 15.59 21.30 9.99
N PHE A 478 15.90 20.48 8.99
CA PHE A 478 16.88 19.40 9.14
C PHE A 478 18.20 19.94 9.68
N LEU A 479 18.66 21.10 9.22
CA LEU A 479 19.88 21.73 9.70
C LEU A 479 19.79 22.16 11.18
N ASN A 480 18.62 22.62 11.62
CA ASN A 480 18.40 23.11 12.99
C ASN A 480 18.13 21.99 14.01
N GLU A 481 17.40 20.93 13.63
CA GLU A 481 16.98 19.85 14.53
C GLU A 481 18.00 18.70 14.63
N SER A 482 18.77 18.44 13.57
CA SER A 482 19.73 17.32 13.51
C SER A 482 21.05 17.58 14.23
N GLY A 483 21.15 18.69 14.97
CA GLY A 483 22.44 19.18 15.48
C GLY A 483 23.39 19.63 14.36
N PHE A 484 22.89 19.88 13.14
CA PHE A 484 23.69 20.28 11.99
C PHE A 484 24.20 21.73 12.08
N SER A 485 23.63 22.53 12.98
CA SER A 485 24.09 23.89 13.31
C SER A 485 25.57 23.94 13.73
N GLN A 486 26.11 22.86 14.30
CA GLN A 486 27.54 22.76 14.60
C GLN A 486 28.42 22.63 13.35
N TYR A 487 27.85 22.11 12.24
CA TYR A 487 28.51 21.95 10.95
C TYR A 487 28.23 23.12 10.00
N LEU A 488 27.29 24.03 10.33
CA LEU A 488 26.95 25.20 9.51
C LEU A 488 28.18 26.00 9.04
N PRO A 489 29.19 26.26 9.90
CA PRO A 489 30.42 26.93 9.47
C PRO A 489 31.21 26.14 8.41
N ILE A 490 31.25 24.81 8.53
CA ILE A 490 31.93 23.89 7.60
C ILE A 490 31.17 23.86 6.28
N ILE A 491 29.84 23.75 6.31
CA ILE A 491 28.98 23.75 5.12
C ILE A 491 29.09 25.08 4.39
N ARG A 492 29.02 26.20 5.12
CA ARG A 492 29.16 27.55 4.55
C ARG A 492 30.51 27.75 3.86
N GLN A 493 31.60 27.23 4.44
CA GLN A 493 32.94 27.50 3.92
C GLN A 493 33.43 26.47 2.89
N LEU A 494 33.02 25.21 3.00
CA LEU A 494 33.55 24.12 2.17
C LEU A 494 32.54 23.65 1.11
N LEU A 495 31.24 23.57 1.41
CA LEU A 495 30.29 22.97 0.48
C LEU A 495 30.17 23.79 -0.83
N PRO A 496 30.00 25.13 -0.81
CA PRO A 496 30.08 25.93 -2.03
C PRO A 496 31.37 25.73 -2.81
N LYS A 497 32.51 25.66 -2.11
CA LYS A 497 33.83 25.49 -2.72
C LYS A 497 34.01 24.13 -3.38
N ILE A 498 33.36 23.09 -2.86
CA ILE A 498 33.39 21.74 -3.42
C ILE A 498 32.40 21.61 -4.59
N LEU A 499 31.24 22.29 -4.51
CA LEU A 499 30.19 22.12 -5.51
C LEU A 499 30.35 23.02 -6.74
N PHE A 500 30.92 24.22 -6.61
CA PHE A 500 30.94 25.22 -7.68
C PHE A 500 32.33 25.80 -7.91
N SER A 501 32.80 25.80 -9.17
CA SER A 501 34.08 26.41 -9.55
C SER A 501 34.07 27.94 -9.48
N ASP A 502 32.91 28.57 -9.60
CA ASP A 502 32.72 30.02 -9.47
C ASP A 502 32.12 30.42 -8.11
N TYR A 503 32.35 29.62 -7.07
CA TYR A 503 31.76 29.81 -5.74
C TYR A 503 31.94 31.24 -5.19
N GLU A 504 33.09 31.89 -5.42
CA GLU A 504 33.37 33.25 -4.93
C GLU A 504 32.38 34.29 -5.49
N LYS A 505 31.89 34.08 -6.71
CA LYS A 505 30.88 34.94 -7.34
C LYS A 505 29.48 34.63 -6.83
N ARG A 506 29.19 33.34 -6.62
CA ARG A 506 27.86 32.86 -6.21
C ARG A 506 27.58 33.03 -4.72
N PHE A 507 28.62 32.97 -3.89
CA PHE A 507 28.57 32.99 -2.43
C PHE A 507 29.55 34.03 -1.86
N PRO A 508 29.33 35.34 -2.11
CA PRO A 508 30.16 36.38 -1.53
C PRO A 508 30.12 36.34 0.01
N GLU A 509 31.24 36.70 0.65
CA GLU A 509 31.39 36.60 2.11
C GLU A 509 30.34 37.38 2.91
N SER A 510 29.71 38.38 2.29
CA SER A 510 28.66 39.22 2.88
C SER A 510 27.30 38.54 3.07
N MET A 511 27.08 37.33 2.52
CA MET A 511 25.82 36.62 2.68
C MET A 511 25.56 36.18 4.13
N THR A 512 24.31 36.20 4.57
CA THR A 512 23.89 35.52 5.81
C THR A 512 23.86 34.00 5.63
N ASP A 513 23.86 33.24 6.72
CA ASP A 513 23.77 31.77 6.65
C ASP A 513 22.50 31.31 5.92
N GLU A 514 21.38 31.98 6.17
CA GLU A 514 20.12 31.74 5.47
C GLU A 514 20.22 32.03 3.97
N GLN A 515 20.93 33.10 3.56
CA GLN A 515 21.15 33.43 2.15
C GLN A 515 22.06 32.42 1.46
N VAL A 516 23.13 31.97 2.13
CA VAL A 516 24.02 30.91 1.61
C VAL A 516 23.23 29.62 1.41
N MET A 517 22.46 29.20 2.42
CA MET A 517 21.64 27.99 2.32
C MET A 517 20.57 28.11 1.23
N THR A 518 19.82 29.20 1.19
CA THR A 518 18.79 29.44 0.15
C THR A 518 19.39 29.43 -1.25
N THR A 519 20.61 29.95 -1.41
CA THR A 519 21.32 29.95 -2.69
C THR A 519 21.79 28.53 -3.03
N LEU A 520 22.41 27.80 -2.09
CA LEU A 520 22.82 26.40 -2.28
C LEU A 520 21.67 25.53 -2.80
N LEU A 521 20.49 25.62 -2.17
CA LEU A 521 19.33 24.79 -2.51
C LEU A 521 18.72 25.10 -3.89
N LYS A 522 19.02 26.26 -4.49
CA LYS A 522 18.50 26.65 -5.81
C LYS A 522 19.33 26.12 -6.98
N HIS A 523 20.53 25.60 -6.73
CA HIS A 523 21.52 25.32 -7.77
C HIS A 523 21.91 23.84 -7.84
N GLY A 524 22.05 23.35 -9.08
CA GLY A 524 22.74 22.11 -9.43
C GLY A 524 22.35 20.88 -8.60
N PHE A 525 23.38 20.16 -8.13
CA PHE A 525 23.24 18.94 -7.33
C PHE A 525 22.40 19.11 -6.06
N MET A 526 22.52 20.25 -5.35
CA MET A 526 21.75 20.48 -4.12
C MET A 526 20.26 20.68 -4.38
N GLN A 527 19.89 21.24 -5.54
CA GLN A 527 18.50 21.32 -5.96
C GLN A 527 17.89 19.91 -6.12
N GLN A 528 18.67 18.94 -6.59
CA GLN A 528 18.21 17.56 -6.71
C GLN A 528 17.91 16.93 -5.36
N LEU A 529 18.77 17.17 -4.37
CA LEU A 529 18.63 16.59 -3.04
C LEU A 529 17.53 17.25 -2.21
N ALA A 530 17.28 18.55 -2.38
CA ALA A 530 16.48 19.33 -1.43
C ALA A 530 15.22 20.00 -1.99
N VAL A 531 15.07 20.07 -3.33
CA VAL A 531 13.94 20.77 -3.96
C VAL A 531 13.18 19.88 -4.93
N LYS A 532 13.88 19.06 -5.72
CA LYS A 532 13.25 18.18 -6.71
C LYS A 532 12.68 16.93 -6.05
N GLY A 533 11.36 16.79 -6.10
CA GLY A 533 10.61 15.63 -5.65
C GLY A 533 9.14 15.74 -6.01
N ARG A 534 8.31 14.87 -5.42
CA ARG A 534 6.86 14.77 -5.65
C ARG A 534 6.04 14.91 -4.36
N ALA A 535 6.67 15.23 -3.22
CA ALA A 535 5.95 15.52 -1.99
C ALA A 535 5.17 16.84 -2.08
N THR A 536 4.01 16.87 -1.42
CA THR A 536 3.16 18.05 -1.25
C THR A 536 2.77 18.19 0.23
N ASP A 537 2.54 19.43 0.66
CA ASP A 537 2.00 19.77 1.99
C ASP A 537 0.46 19.75 1.88
N ASP A 538 -0.14 18.63 2.27
CA ASP A 538 -1.57 18.34 2.13
C ASP A 538 -2.35 18.74 3.39
N ASP A 539 -1.72 18.66 4.57
CA ASP A 539 -2.32 19.05 5.86
C ASP A 539 -2.27 20.57 6.12
N GLY A 540 -1.46 21.29 5.33
CA GLY A 540 -1.33 22.75 5.39
C GLY A 540 -0.52 23.24 6.58
N ASP A 541 0.21 22.35 7.27
CA ASP A 541 1.03 22.65 8.44
C ASP A 541 2.35 23.36 8.12
N CYS A 542 2.58 23.64 6.83
CA CYS A 542 3.76 24.30 6.30
C CYS A 542 5.03 23.46 6.31
N PHE A 543 4.91 22.15 6.46
CA PHE A 543 5.97 21.19 6.24
C PHE A 543 5.63 20.30 5.05
N THR A 544 6.63 20.03 4.21
CA THR A 544 6.49 18.98 3.20
C THR A 544 7.09 17.70 3.77
N LYS A 545 6.25 16.76 4.22
CA LYS A 545 6.73 15.46 4.71
C LYS A 545 6.75 14.45 3.57
N GLY A 546 7.87 13.74 3.42
CA GLY A 546 7.96 12.62 2.48
C GLY A 546 6.89 11.57 2.77
N GLY A 547 6.00 11.34 1.80
CA GLY A 547 4.90 10.37 1.89
C GLY A 547 3.55 10.95 2.33
N GLU A 548 3.46 12.21 2.74
CA GLU A 548 2.20 12.80 3.23
C GLU A 548 1.06 12.74 2.20
N ALA A 549 1.34 13.22 0.99
CA ALA A 549 0.40 13.17 -0.13
C ALA A 549 0.11 11.75 -0.67
N TYR A 550 0.90 10.77 -0.22
CA TYR A 550 0.74 9.36 -0.57
C TYR A 550 -0.23 8.67 0.38
N TYR A 551 -0.10 8.89 1.70
CA TYR A 551 -0.96 8.31 2.74
C TYR A 551 -2.14 9.21 3.07
N ALA A 552 -2.97 9.44 2.06
CA ALA A 552 -4.18 10.23 2.22
C ALA A 552 -5.24 9.47 3.07
N PRO A 553 -5.98 10.18 3.94
CA PRO A 553 -7.18 9.71 4.64
C PRO A 553 -8.21 8.90 3.84
N ASN A 554 -8.24 9.16 2.54
CA ASN A 554 -9.17 8.57 1.61
C ASN A 554 -8.53 7.32 0.98
N ALA A 555 -9.16 6.16 1.19
CA ALA A 555 -8.69 4.89 0.64
C ALA A 555 -8.52 4.92 -0.89
N PHE A 556 -9.31 5.70 -1.63
CA PHE A 556 -9.18 5.86 -3.08
C PHE A 556 -7.94 6.65 -3.46
N ARG A 557 -7.65 7.76 -2.75
CA ARG A 557 -6.44 8.57 -2.99
C ARG A 557 -5.18 7.76 -2.70
N LEU A 558 -5.17 7.03 -1.58
CA LEU A 558 -4.08 6.12 -1.22
C LEU A 558 -3.90 5.01 -2.26
N ARG A 559 -4.99 4.33 -2.65
CA ARG A 559 -4.97 3.31 -3.71
C ARG A 559 -4.39 3.89 -5.01
N ASP A 560 -4.86 5.03 -5.46
CA ASP A 560 -4.46 5.55 -6.76
C ASP A 560 -3.08 6.26 -6.74
N ALA A 561 -2.57 6.64 -5.57
CA ALA A 561 -1.15 6.97 -5.38
C ALA A 561 -0.26 5.73 -5.59
N LEU A 562 -0.61 4.59 -4.98
CA LEU A 562 0.05 3.30 -5.24
C LEU A 562 -0.04 2.91 -6.72
N ARG A 563 -1.20 3.08 -7.35
CA ARG A 563 -1.36 2.75 -8.78
C ARG A 563 -0.55 3.65 -9.69
N GLN A 564 -0.54 4.96 -9.42
CA GLN A 564 0.24 5.91 -10.21
C GLN A 564 1.72 5.59 -10.12
N THR A 565 2.28 5.38 -8.93
CA THR A 565 3.69 5.00 -8.78
C THR A 565 4.01 3.67 -9.48
N THR A 566 3.10 2.70 -9.46
CA THR A 566 3.26 1.42 -10.20
C THR A 566 3.32 1.66 -11.71
N LEU A 567 2.43 2.51 -12.24
CA LEU A 567 2.44 2.90 -13.66
C LEU A 567 3.73 3.66 -14.01
N ASP A 568 4.23 4.50 -13.11
CA ASP A 568 5.47 5.24 -13.31
C ASP A 568 6.68 4.29 -13.44
N TYR A 569 6.74 3.19 -12.66
CA TYR A 569 7.77 2.16 -12.85
C TYR A 569 7.65 1.43 -14.20
N ILE A 570 6.42 1.18 -14.69
CA ILE A 570 6.20 0.63 -16.04
C ILE A 570 6.72 1.62 -17.10
N VAL A 571 6.43 2.91 -16.94
CA VAL A 571 6.93 3.98 -17.82
C VAL A 571 8.46 4.07 -17.78
N ALA A 572 9.07 3.90 -16.61
CA ALA A 572 10.53 3.86 -16.45
C ALA A 572 11.17 2.71 -17.23
N VAL A 573 10.69 1.48 -17.07
CA VAL A 573 11.19 0.32 -17.83
C VAL A 573 11.01 0.54 -19.33
N ARG A 574 9.83 1.04 -19.75
CA ARG A 574 9.55 1.38 -21.15
C ARG A 574 10.52 2.44 -21.69
N MET A 575 10.83 3.47 -20.90
CA MET A 575 11.78 4.53 -21.26
C MET A 575 13.19 3.97 -21.42
N LEU A 576 13.70 3.23 -20.43
CA LEU A 576 15.06 2.65 -20.48
C LEU A 576 15.23 1.71 -21.68
N ARG A 577 14.19 0.94 -22.03
CA ARG A 577 14.17 0.07 -23.21
C ARG A 577 14.20 0.80 -24.54
N ALA A 578 13.66 2.02 -24.58
CA ALA A 578 13.58 2.83 -25.77
C ALA A 578 14.88 3.62 -26.04
N LEU A 579 15.80 3.69 -25.08
CA LEU A 579 17.13 4.25 -25.30
C LEU A 579 17.87 3.46 -26.40
N GLY A 580 18.70 4.16 -27.17
CA GLY A 580 19.19 3.61 -28.43
C GLY A 580 20.00 4.62 -29.22
N GLN A 581 19.78 4.66 -30.55
CA GLN A 581 20.54 5.42 -31.56
C GLN A 581 21.25 6.68 -31.01
N VAL A 582 22.53 6.50 -30.67
CA VAL A 582 23.38 7.56 -30.12
C VAL A 582 23.91 8.42 -31.27
N PRO A 583 23.69 9.75 -31.24
CA PRO A 583 24.27 10.66 -32.22
C PRO A 583 25.78 10.83 -31.96
N THR A 584 26.52 11.31 -32.96
CA THR A 584 27.95 11.63 -32.76
C THR A 584 28.10 12.76 -31.72
N PRO A 585 28.83 12.55 -30.62
CA PRO A 585 28.99 13.56 -29.58
C PRO A 585 29.86 14.73 -30.06
N PRO A 586 29.80 15.90 -29.40
CA PRO A 586 30.67 17.03 -29.71
C PRO A 586 32.14 16.67 -29.46
N ALA A 587 33.05 17.23 -30.27
CA ALA A 587 34.49 16.95 -30.17
C ALA A 587 35.13 17.30 -28.82
N ASN A 588 34.52 18.20 -28.04
CA ASN A 588 34.92 18.51 -26.67
C ASN A 588 33.68 18.79 -25.81
N PRO A 589 33.14 17.76 -25.12
CA PRO A 589 31.94 17.90 -24.30
C PRO A 589 32.04 18.93 -23.18
N ARG A 590 33.25 19.15 -22.63
CA ARG A 590 33.48 20.06 -21.49
C ARG A 590 33.14 21.53 -21.77
N ILE A 591 33.38 21.97 -23.01
CA ILE A 591 33.11 23.35 -23.43
C ILE A 591 31.90 23.43 -24.37
N ALA A 592 31.23 22.30 -24.60
CA ALA A 592 30.05 22.25 -25.43
C ALA A 592 28.88 22.93 -24.73
N THR A 593 28.05 23.61 -25.52
CA THR A 593 26.83 24.23 -25.02
C THR A 593 25.80 23.15 -24.66
N LYS A 594 24.83 23.46 -23.78
CA LYS A 594 23.69 22.59 -23.50
C LYS A 594 23.03 22.05 -24.78
N ALA A 595 22.85 22.91 -25.80
CA ALA A 595 22.23 22.53 -27.07
C ALA A 595 23.03 21.47 -27.85
N GLN A 596 24.35 21.43 -27.68
CA GLN A 596 25.22 20.43 -28.31
C GLN A 596 25.28 19.11 -27.53
N LEU A 597 25.11 19.15 -26.21
CA LEU A 597 25.16 17.97 -25.33
C LEU A 597 23.81 17.21 -25.28
N MET A 598 22.69 17.93 -25.25
CA MET A 598 21.36 17.33 -25.05
C MET A 598 20.99 16.19 -26.01
N PRO A 599 21.33 16.23 -27.32
CA PRO A 599 21.03 15.10 -28.21
C PRO A 599 21.63 13.76 -27.75
N SER A 600 22.88 13.74 -27.26
CA SER A 600 23.52 12.54 -26.71
C SER A 600 22.94 12.16 -25.35
N LEU A 601 22.79 13.14 -24.43
CA LEU A 601 22.24 12.90 -23.09
C LEU A 601 20.84 12.29 -23.12
N LEU A 602 19.96 12.79 -24.00
CA LEU A 602 18.59 12.28 -24.13
C LEU A 602 18.54 10.92 -24.87
N ALA A 603 19.58 10.57 -25.63
CA ALA A 603 19.72 9.27 -26.29
C ALA A 603 20.28 8.19 -25.35
N GLY A 604 20.88 8.58 -24.21
CA GLY A 604 21.47 7.69 -23.21
C GLY A 604 23.00 7.56 -23.27
N ASP A 605 23.68 8.46 -23.99
CA ASP A 605 25.15 8.61 -24.00
C ASP A 605 25.51 9.78 -23.08
N TYR A 606 25.78 9.48 -21.81
CA TYR A 606 25.96 10.46 -20.74
C TYR A 606 27.42 10.86 -20.57
N ASP A 607 28.34 9.93 -20.80
CA ASP A 607 29.77 10.19 -20.76
C ASP A 607 30.35 10.66 -22.11
N MET A 608 29.52 10.80 -23.15
CA MET A 608 29.83 11.43 -24.43
C MET A 608 30.88 10.69 -25.25
N ASP A 609 30.94 9.36 -25.12
CA ASP A 609 31.85 8.50 -25.86
C ASP A 609 31.24 7.97 -27.18
N GLY A 610 29.96 8.24 -27.43
CA GLY A 610 29.23 7.81 -28.62
C GLY A 610 28.64 6.39 -28.51
N VAL A 611 28.67 5.79 -27.32
CA VAL A 611 28.06 4.49 -26.99
C VAL A 611 26.88 4.70 -26.04
N LEU A 612 25.87 3.85 -26.14
CA LEU A 612 24.73 3.87 -25.22
C LEU A 612 25.17 3.32 -23.86
N ASP A 613 25.03 4.08 -22.78
CA ASP A 613 25.51 3.68 -21.44
C ASP A 613 24.67 2.58 -20.80
N VAL A 614 23.35 2.75 -20.78
CA VAL A 614 22.43 1.88 -20.02
C VAL A 614 21.18 1.56 -20.85
N GLY A 615 20.68 0.34 -20.69
CA GLY A 615 19.37 -0.04 -21.21
C GLY A 615 19.38 -0.40 -22.69
N GLY A 616 18.33 0.01 -23.40
CA GLY A 616 18.04 -0.44 -24.76
C GLY A 616 17.34 -1.80 -24.83
N PRO A 617 16.97 -2.24 -26.04
CA PRO A 617 16.04 -3.36 -26.21
C PRO A 617 16.65 -4.74 -25.94
N THR A 618 17.98 -4.86 -25.84
CA THR A 618 18.71 -6.14 -25.84
C THR A 618 19.27 -6.56 -24.47
N VAL A 619 19.16 -5.71 -23.46
CA VAL A 619 19.67 -5.99 -22.10
C VAL A 619 18.53 -6.43 -21.17
N PRO A 620 18.83 -7.23 -20.13
CA PRO A 620 17.84 -7.59 -19.13
C PRO A 620 17.51 -6.42 -18.18
N TYR A 621 16.28 -6.41 -17.68
CA TYR A 621 15.80 -5.49 -16.66
C TYR A 621 15.39 -6.24 -15.41
N PHE A 622 15.72 -5.66 -14.26
CA PHE A 622 15.44 -6.24 -12.95
C PHE A 622 14.65 -5.24 -12.10
N MET A 623 14.07 -5.70 -11.00
CA MET A 623 13.43 -4.81 -10.02
C MET A 623 13.68 -5.24 -8.59
N THR A 624 13.94 -4.28 -7.72
CA THR A 624 14.05 -4.49 -6.27
C THR A 624 13.55 -3.27 -5.53
N GLY A 625 13.35 -3.41 -4.23
CA GLY A 625 12.95 -2.35 -3.34
C GLY A 625 12.67 -2.88 -1.96
N ILE A 626 12.64 -1.99 -0.98
CA ILE A 626 12.43 -2.31 0.43
C ILE A 626 11.16 -1.64 0.95
N SER A 627 10.46 -2.28 1.88
CA SER A 627 9.23 -1.74 2.48
C SER A 627 8.14 -1.45 1.42
N LEU A 628 7.67 -0.21 1.32
CA LEU A 628 6.82 0.30 0.24
C LEU A 628 7.39 -0.02 -1.15
N GLY A 629 8.72 0.07 -1.32
CA GLY A 629 9.41 -0.33 -2.52
C GLY A 629 9.33 -1.84 -2.78
N GLY A 630 9.32 -2.66 -1.72
CA GLY A 630 9.08 -4.10 -1.80
C GLY A 630 7.65 -4.42 -2.25
N ILE A 631 6.64 -3.68 -1.76
CA ILE A 631 5.24 -3.77 -2.22
C ILE A 631 5.15 -3.38 -3.70
N HIS A 632 5.75 -2.26 -4.10
CA HIS A 632 5.78 -1.84 -5.50
C HIS A 632 6.50 -2.83 -6.42
N THR A 633 7.59 -3.44 -5.93
CA THR A 633 8.31 -4.48 -6.68
C THR A 633 7.43 -5.70 -6.91
N ALA A 634 6.75 -6.18 -5.86
CA ALA A 634 5.85 -7.33 -5.95
C ALA A 634 4.60 -7.06 -6.83
N LEU A 635 4.17 -5.80 -6.90
CA LEU A 635 3.04 -5.38 -7.74
C LEU A 635 3.45 -5.13 -9.21
N THR A 636 4.59 -4.50 -9.45
CA THR A 636 5.02 -4.06 -10.79
C THR A 636 5.64 -5.20 -11.60
N ALA A 637 6.51 -6.01 -10.97
CA ALA A 637 7.29 -7.02 -11.67
C ALA A 637 6.44 -8.09 -12.40
N PRO A 638 5.27 -8.53 -11.88
CA PRO A 638 4.39 -9.43 -12.62
C PRO A 638 3.55 -8.74 -13.71
N LEU A 639 3.47 -7.40 -13.69
CA LEU A 639 2.72 -6.60 -14.68
C LEU A 639 3.60 -6.14 -15.86
N GLU A 640 4.91 -5.96 -15.65
CA GLU A 640 5.86 -5.55 -16.68
C GLU A 640 6.76 -6.72 -17.12
N PRO A 641 6.41 -7.42 -18.22
CA PRO A 641 7.10 -8.63 -18.67
C PRO A 641 8.57 -8.45 -19.06
N TYR A 642 9.04 -7.22 -19.26
CA TYR A 642 10.46 -7.00 -19.53
C TYR A 642 11.33 -7.08 -18.27
N ILE A 643 10.73 -7.11 -17.08
CA ILE A 643 11.44 -7.41 -15.83
C ILE A 643 11.64 -8.94 -15.75
N VAL A 644 12.87 -9.41 -15.95
CA VAL A 644 13.15 -10.86 -16.01
C VAL A 644 13.29 -11.48 -14.62
N ALA A 645 13.73 -10.71 -13.63
CA ALA A 645 13.84 -11.14 -12.25
C ALA A 645 13.61 -9.98 -11.28
N ALA A 646 12.97 -10.28 -10.15
CA ALA A 646 12.69 -9.32 -9.09
C ALA A 646 13.04 -9.88 -7.71
N ALA A 647 13.56 -9.03 -6.83
CA ALA A 647 13.91 -9.41 -5.47
C ALA A 647 13.33 -8.41 -4.45
N PRO A 648 12.02 -8.46 -4.16
CA PRO A 648 11.41 -7.57 -3.18
C PRO A 648 11.89 -7.89 -1.75
N VAL A 649 12.23 -6.84 -1.00
CA VAL A 649 12.70 -6.93 0.39
C VAL A 649 11.57 -6.47 1.31
N VAL A 650 11.24 -7.30 2.29
CA VAL A 650 10.08 -7.16 3.19
C VAL A 650 8.79 -6.74 2.46
N PRO A 651 8.42 -7.39 1.34
CA PRO A 651 7.13 -7.14 0.71
C PRO A 651 5.98 -7.58 1.62
N GLY A 652 4.84 -6.95 1.45
CA GLY A 652 3.58 -7.33 2.09
C GLY A 652 2.43 -7.28 1.08
N ALA A 653 1.33 -7.91 1.47
CA ALA A 653 0.06 -7.91 0.76
C ALA A 653 -1.11 -7.89 1.74
N GLY A 654 -2.29 -7.52 1.26
CA GLY A 654 -3.42 -7.17 2.12
C GLY A 654 -3.17 -5.80 2.74
N LEU A 655 -3.21 -4.73 1.94
CA LEU A 655 -2.91 -3.36 2.35
C LEU A 655 -3.73 -2.95 3.58
N ALA A 656 -5.03 -3.28 3.61
CA ALA A 656 -5.84 -3.06 4.81
C ALA A 656 -5.28 -3.79 6.05
N ASP A 657 -4.85 -5.04 5.89
CA ASP A 657 -4.24 -5.81 6.98
C ASP A 657 -2.84 -5.29 7.37
N ILE A 658 -2.10 -4.64 6.46
CA ILE A 658 -0.85 -3.93 6.77
C ILE A 658 -1.16 -2.69 7.63
N PHE A 659 -2.11 -1.85 7.20
CA PHE A 659 -2.44 -0.60 7.90
C PHE A 659 -3.00 -0.84 9.30
N MET A 660 -3.74 -1.93 9.52
CA MET A 660 -4.24 -2.27 10.85
C MET A 660 -3.16 -2.75 11.83
N ARG A 661 -1.98 -3.15 11.35
CA ARG A 661 -0.97 -3.86 12.16
C ARG A 661 0.41 -3.23 12.19
N THR A 662 0.68 -2.27 11.31
CA THR A 662 1.98 -1.62 11.23
C THR A 662 2.28 -0.74 12.46
N ARG A 663 3.54 -0.72 12.89
CA ARG A 663 4.07 0.17 13.94
C ARG A 663 4.54 1.52 13.40
N LEU A 664 4.33 1.81 12.12
CA LEU A 664 4.74 3.08 11.51
C LEU A 664 3.76 4.21 11.88
N HIS A 665 3.74 4.58 13.17
CA HIS A 665 2.75 5.50 13.75
C HIS A 665 2.75 6.88 13.09
N GLY A 666 3.90 7.37 12.61
CA GLY A 666 3.97 8.63 11.85
C GLY A 666 3.10 8.66 10.59
N ILE A 667 2.64 7.50 10.11
CA ILE A 667 1.80 7.34 8.91
C ILE A 667 0.40 6.89 9.27
N VAL A 668 0.28 5.91 10.16
CA VAL A 668 -1.03 5.37 10.54
C VAL A 668 -1.83 6.39 11.34
N THR A 669 -1.20 7.14 12.24
CA THR A 669 -1.92 8.08 13.12
C THR A 669 -2.71 9.14 12.33
N PRO A 670 -2.16 9.83 11.33
CA PRO A 670 -2.94 10.72 10.44
C PRO A 670 -4.11 10.04 9.73
N LEU A 671 -3.95 8.79 9.27
CA LEU A 671 -5.04 8.02 8.67
C LEU A 671 -6.15 7.75 9.69
N VAL A 672 -5.80 7.34 10.91
CA VAL A 672 -6.76 7.11 12.00
C VAL A 672 -7.47 8.42 12.38
N HIS A 673 -6.76 9.54 12.39
CA HIS A 673 -7.31 10.87 12.67
C HIS A 673 -8.43 11.23 11.70
N ALA A 674 -8.29 10.91 10.42
CA ALA A 674 -9.33 11.21 9.46
C ALA A 674 -10.48 10.18 9.45
N ILE A 675 -10.21 8.92 9.80
CA ILE A 675 -11.27 7.90 9.91
C ILE A 675 -12.14 8.17 11.16
N SER A 676 -11.52 8.42 12.31
CA SER A 676 -12.20 8.53 13.60
C SER A 676 -12.40 9.96 14.10
N GLY A 677 -11.82 10.95 13.44
CA GLY A 677 -11.97 12.38 13.73
C GLY A 677 -12.92 13.11 12.77
N PRO A 678 -12.89 14.46 12.78
CA PRO A 678 -12.12 15.28 13.71
C PRO A 678 -12.60 15.09 15.15
N LYS A 679 -11.66 14.81 16.07
CA LYS A 679 -11.94 14.68 17.50
C LYS A 679 -11.74 16.02 18.19
N VAL A 680 -12.71 16.40 19.02
CA VAL A 680 -12.51 17.40 20.08
C VAL A 680 -11.94 16.69 21.30
N ILE A 681 -10.73 17.07 21.68
CA ILE A 681 -10.01 16.54 22.83
C ILE A 681 -9.97 17.58 23.94
N ALA A 682 -10.39 17.18 25.14
CA ALA A 682 -10.15 17.96 26.34
C ALA A 682 -8.85 17.55 27.02
N CYS A 683 -7.93 18.51 27.10
CA CYS A 683 -6.69 18.45 27.84
C CYS A 683 -6.85 19.13 29.20
N PRO A 684 -6.97 18.37 30.31
CA PRO A 684 -7.20 18.95 31.63
C PRO A 684 -6.12 19.93 32.04
N GLU A 685 -6.53 21.10 32.52
CA GLU A 685 -5.62 22.03 33.15
C GLU A 685 -5.22 21.50 34.53
N LYS A 686 -3.91 21.44 34.78
CA LYS A 686 -3.35 21.05 36.07
C LYS A 686 -2.93 22.28 36.89
N GLY A 687 -3.30 22.29 38.17
CA GLY A 687 -2.83 23.26 39.15
C GLY A 687 -1.33 23.07 39.46
N LYS A 688 -0.78 23.95 40.31
CA LYS A 688 0.62 23.85 40.76
C LYS A 688 0.92 22.56 41.55
N ASP A 689 -0.12 21.94 42.08
CA ASP A 689 -0.13 20.66 42.80
C ASP A 689 -0.34 19.45 41.87
N GLY A 690 -0.46 19.67 40.56
CA GLY A 690 -0.70 18.64 39.56
C GLY A 690 -2.16 18.16 39.47
N GLN A 691 -3.07 18.70 40.29
CA GLN A 691 -4.47 18.29 40.33
C GLN A 691 -5.30 19.01 39.25
N PRO A 692 -6.36 18.38 38.69
CA PRO A 692 -7.26 19.02 37.74
C PRO A 692 -7.95 20.26 38.33
N THR A 693 -7.96 21.38 37.61
CA THR A 693 -8.60 22.62 38.07
C THR A 693 -10.11 22.66 37.81
N GLY A 694 -10.68 21.62 37.19
CA GLY A 694 -12.04 21.61 36.65
C GLY A 694 -12.19 22.39 35.34
N LYS A 695 -11.09 22.81 34.73
CA LYS A 695 -11.03 23.41 33.38
C LYS A 695 -10.20 22.53 32.45
N ALA A 696 -10.50 22.58 31.16
CA ALA A 696 -9.72 21.91 30.13
C ALA A 696 -9.51 22.81 28.91
N TYR A 697 -8.37 22.64 28.26
CA TYR A 697 -8.11 23.21 26.94
C TYR A 697 -8.64 22.26 25.87
N LEU A 698 -9.42 22.78 24.91
CA LEU A 698 -10.03 22.00 23.84
C LEU A 698 -9.17 22.08 22.58
N SER A 699 -8.68 20.93 22.11
CA SER A 699 -7.82 20.77 20.92
C SER A 699 -8.48 19.87 19.89
N TRP A 700 -7.95 19.92 18.67
CA TRP A 700 -8.30 18.97 17.62
C TRP A 700 -7.34 17.78 17.65
N ASN A 701 -7.88 16.58 17.42
CA ASN A 701 -7.11 15.34 17.22
C ASN A 701 -5.93 15.17 18.18
N ASP A 702 -4.70 15.48 17.75
CA ASP A 702 -3.52 15.51 18.61
C ASP A 702 -2.65 16.76 18.39
N ASP A 703 -3.26 17.89 18.00
CA ASP A 703 -2.56 19.16 17.73
C ASP A 703 -1.74 19.66 18.94
N SER A 704 -2.10 19.21 20.15
CA SER A 704 -1.43 19.54 21.40
C SER A 704 -0.29 18.60 21.79
N ASP A 705 0.04 17.61 20.94
CA ASP A 705 1.02 16.53 21.18
C ASP A 705 0.82 15.89 22.57
N GLY A 706 -0.28 15.15 22.71
CA GLY A 706 -0.60 14.45 23.95
C GLY A 706 -0.88 15.40 25.12
N CYS A 707 -1.49 16.57 24.84
CA CYS A 707 -1.74 17.63 25.83
C CYS A 707 -0.48 18.23 26.47
N LYS A 708 0.70 18.12 25.83
CA LYS A 708 1.97 18.61 26.38
C LYS A 708 2.28 20.06 25.98
N HIS A 709 1.82 20.50 24.81
CA HIS A 709 2.18 21.79 24.24
C HIS A 709 0.96 22.70 24.12
N LEU A 710 1.09 23.93 24.65
CA LEU A 710 0.05 24.98 24.58
C LEU A 710 0.15 25.85 23.32
N SER A 711 1.26 25.79 22.61
CA SER A 711 1.49 26.57 21.40
C SER A 711 2.38 25.84 20.39
N ARG A 712 2.17 26.12 19.11
CA ARG A 712 3.03 25.69 18.00
C ARG A 712 3.94 26.84 17.56
N LEU A 713 5.17 26.50 17.19
CA LEU A 713 6.22 27.46 16.80
C LEU A 713 6.11 27.95 15.34
N ARG A 714 5.28 27.30 14.51
CA ARG A 714 5.14 27.57 13.08
C ARG A 714 3.68 27.41 12.64
N TYR A 715 3.23 28.25 11.72
CA TYR A 715 1.85 28.20 11.19
C TYR A 715 1.76 28.75 9.76
N ARG A 716 0.74 28.27 9.01
CA ARG A 716 0.31 28.88 7.76
C ARG A 716 -0.59 30.07 8.08
N ASP A 717 -0.21 31.26 7.63
CA ASP A 717 -1.03 32.46 7.82
C ASP A 717 -2.25 32.43 6.88
N ASP A 718 -3.46 32.36 7.45
CA ASP A 718 -4.72 32.18 6.70
C ASP A 718 -4.99 33.28 5.65
N LYS A 719 -4.40 34.46 5.80
CA LYS A 719 -4.62 35.60 4.87
C LYS A 719 -3.65 35.60 3.69
N SER A 720 -2.38 35.28 3.96
CA SER A 720 -1.33 35.29 2.94
C SER A 720 -1.04 33.91 2.34
N GLY A 721 -1.47 32.84 2.99
CA GLY A 721 -1.13 31.46 2.63
C GLY A 721 0.35 31.12 2.85
N VAL A 722 1.14 32.06 3.38
CA VAL A 722 2.59 31.94 3.56
C VAL A 722 2.88 31.30 4.92
N CYS A 723 3.84 30.39 4.91
CA CYS A 723 4.38 29.75 6.11
C CYS A 723 5.24 30.74 6.90
N ARG A 724 4.91 30.93 8.18
CA ARG A 724 5.60 31.89 9.05
C ARG A 724 6.28 31.19 10.23
N ASP A 725 7.56 31.54 10.40
CA ASP A 725 8.41 31.17 11.54
C ASP A 725 8.58 32.40 12.43
N GLN A 726 7.74 32.60 13.44
CA GLN A 726 7.78 33.84 14.24
C GLN A 726 7.31 33.67 15.69
N PRO A 727 7.74 34.57 16.62
CA PRO A 727 7.60 34.47 18.09
C PRO A 727 6.16 34.67 18.63
N VAL A 728 5.15 34.38 17.82
CA VAL A 728 3.75 34.38 18.25
C VAL A 728 3.40 32.96 18.65
N GLU A 729 3.18 32.72 19.94
CA GLU A 729 2.64 31.46 20.44
C GLU A 729 1.26 31.23 19.80
N VAL A 730 1.19 30.48 18.70
CA VAL A 730 -0.10 30.10 18.11
C VAL A 730 -0.67 28.98 18.97
N PRO A 731 -1.86 29.15 19.59
CA PRO A 731 -2.43 28.12 20.44
C PRO A 731 -2.67 26.82 19.66
N THR A 732 -2.33 25.69 20.27
CA THR A 732 -2.72 24.33 19.81
C THR A 732 -4.17 23.98 20.22
N PHE A 733 -4.85 24.93 20.86
CA PHE A 733 -6.19 24.79 21.41
C PHE A 733 -7.09 25.90 20.88
N PHE A 734 -8.34 25.58 20.54
CA PHE A 734 -9.29 26.57 20.05
C PHE A 734 -10.11 27.21 21.16
N ALA A 735 -10.16 26.61 22.36
CA ALA A 735 -10.87 27.15 23.51
C ALA A 735 -10.38 26.59 24.84
N LYS A 736 -10.78 27.26 25.93
CA LYS A 736 -10.68 26.76 27.30
C LYS A 736 -12.07 26.74 27.92
N ALA A 737 -12.48 25.60 28.48
CA ALA A 737 -13.83 25.36 28.97
C ALA A 737 -13.83 24.84 30.42
N VAL A 738 -14.92 25.07 31.15
CA VAL A 738 -15.18 24.42 32.43
C VAL A 738 -15.70 23.00 32.13
N VAL A 739 -15.00 21.99 32.64
CA VAL A 739 -15.33 20.58 32.42
C VAL A 739 -15.30 19.85 33.75
N PRO A 740 -16.43 19.85 34.48
CA PRO A 740 -16.53 19.12 35.74
C PRO A 740 -16.41 17.61 35.50
N PRO A 741 -15.88 16.85 36.48
CA PRO A 741 -15.88 15.39 36.43
C PRO A 741 -17.28 14.81 36.20
N GLY A 742 -17.41 13.87 35.27
CA GLY A 742 -18.70 13.22 34.96
C GLY A 742 -19.71 14.08 34.21
N ALA A 743 -19.33 15.27 33.72
CA ALA A 743 -20.21 16.11 32.93
C ALA A 743 -20.60 15.44 31.60
N LEU A 744 -21.84 15.64 31.15
CA LEU A 744 -22.29 15.24 29.82
C LEU A 744 -21.77 16.26 28.82
N VAL A 745 -21.07 15.80 27.79
CA VAL A 745 -20.51 16.63 26.72
C VAL A 745 -21.30 16.35 25.45
N GLU A 746 -21.89 17.38 24.87
CA GLU A 746 -22.58 17.34 23.59
C GLU A 746 -21.68 18.00 22.53
N LEU A 747 -21.45 17.31 21.41
CA LEU A 747 -20.81 17.87 20.23
C LEU A 747 -21.81 17.88 19.09
N THR A 748 -22.03 19.05 18.48
CA THR A 748 -22.94 19.22 17.34
C THR A 748 -22.21 19.87 16.19
N ASN A 749 -22.31 19.28 15.00
CA ASN A 749 -21.97 19.94 13.75
C ASN A 749 -23.15 20.81 13.32
N LEU A 750 -22.98 22.13 13.40
CA LEU A 750 -24.01 23.11 13.09
C LEU A 750 -24.25 23.25 11.58
N THR A 751 -23.32 22.80 10.74
CA THR A 751 -23.47 22.83 9.28
C THR A 751 -24.46 21.77 8.81
N ASN A 752 -24.32 20.53 9.31
CA ASN A 752 -25.08 19.39 8.80
C ASN A 752 -26.13 18.84 9.79
N GLY A 753 -26.06 19.20 11.07
CA GLY A 753 -27.02 18.81 12.11
C GLY A 753 -26.64 17.55 12.88
N ASN A 754 -25.57 16.84 12.49
CA ASN A 754 -25.06 15.69 13.23
C ASN A 754 -24.70 16.08 14.67
N HIS A 755 -24.98 15.19 15.61
CA HIS A 755 -24.59 15.37 16.99
C HIS A 755 -24.22 14.04 17.64
N THR A 756 -23.37 14.13 18.66
CA THR A 756 -22.96 13.00 19.49
C THR A 756 -22.75 13.47 20.93
N THR A 757 -22.68 12.52 21.86
CA THR A 757 -22.46 12.81 23.28
C THR A 757 -21.42 11.88 23.89
N THR A 758 -20.67 12.38 24.87
CA THR A 758 -19.80 11.58 25.73
C THR A 758 -19.87 12.06 27.17
N THR A 759 -19.21 11.36 28.09
CA THR A 759 -19.09 11.77 29.49
C THR A 759 -17.63 12.09 29.82
N ALA A 760 -17.39 13.23 30.47
CA ALA A 760 -16.07 13.61 30.92
C ALA A 760 -15.57 12.69 32.04
N GLN A 761 -14.29 12.32 31.99
CA GLN A 761 -13.64 11.48 32.99
C GLN A 761 -13.46 12.22 34.33
N ALA A 762 -12.96 11.51 35.35
CA ALA A 762 -12.77 12.04 36.69
C ALA A 762 -11.85 13.27 36.75
N ASP A 763 -10.94 13.41 35.79
CA ASP A 763 -10.03 14.56 35.65
C ASP A 763 -10.53 15.64 34.68
N GLY A 764 -11.75 15.49 34.13
CA GLY A 764 -12.33 16.38 33.14
C GLY A 764 -11.85 16.13 31.71
N SER A 765 -11.07 15.07 31.46
CA SER A 765 -10.67 14.68 30.11
C SER A 765 -11.81 14.03 29.33
N PHE A 766 -11.84 14.23 28.02
CA PHE A 766 -12.74 13.53 27.10
C PHE A 766 -12.17 13.56 25.68
N ALA A 767 -12.70 12.68 24.83
CA ALA A 767 -12.51 12.67 23.39
C ALA A 767 -13.88 12.40 22.74
N ILE A 768 -14.27 13.22 21.78
CA ILE A 768 -15.56 13.11 21.09
C ILE A 768 -15.43 13.55 19.64
N ALA A 769 -16.01 12.80 18.69
CA ALA A 769 -15.98 13.11 17.26
C ALA A 769 -17.37 13.19 16.68
N VAL A 770 -17.56 14.06 15.69
CA VAL A 770 -18.77 14.11 14.87
C VAL A 770 -18.35 14.18 13.41
N GLN A 771 -19.09 13.50 12.53
CA GLN A 771 -18.81 13.53 11.10
C GLN A 771 -18.82 14.98 10.59
N SER A 772 -17.71 15.39 9.97
CA SER A 772 -17.48 16.78 9.61
C SER A 772 -16.67 16.92 8.34
N ASP A 773 -16.99 17.92 7.53
CA ASP A 773 -16.14 18.41 6.46
C ASP A 773 -15.16 19.46 6.99
N LYS A 774 -14.07 19.68 6.26
CA LYS A 774 -13.15 20.79 6.55
C LYS A 774 -13.91 22.12 6.52
N PHE A 775 -13.69 22.93 7.55
CA PHE A 775 -14.36 24.22 7.80
C PHE A 775 -15.81 24.18 8.28
N ASP A 776 -16.31 23.02 8.72
CA ASP A 776 -17.60 22.96 9.41
C ASP A 776 -17.59 23.70 10.75
N HIS A 777 -18.74 24.27 11.12
CA HIS A 777 -18.93 24.92 12.42
C HIS A 777 -19.38 23.88 13.44
N LEU A 778 -18.57 23.65 14.48
CA LEU A 778 -18.89 22.73 15.56
C LEU A 778 -19.23 23.49 16.85
N ARG A 779 -20.16 22.95 17.63
CA ARG A 779 -20.54 23.45 18.96
C ARG A 779 -20.31 22.36 20.01
N VAL A 780 -19.56 22.69 21.05
CA VAL A 780 -19.32 21.86 22.22
C VAL A 780 -20.10 22.44 23.40
N ARG A 781 -21.04 21.68 23.96
CA ARG A 781 -21.73 22.03 25.21
C ARG A 781 -21.33 21.06 26.31
N VAL A 782 -21.00 21.60 27.47
CA VAL A 782 -20.68 20.80 28.67
C VAL A 782 -21.77 21.02 29.69
N LEU A 783 -22.44 19.95 30.10
CA LEU A 783 -23.60 19.96 30.98
C LEU A 783 -23.25 19.33 32.33
N ALA A 784 -23.41 20.10 33.41
CA ALA A 784 -23.38 19.59 34.78
C ALA A 784 -24.84 19.38 35.24
N GLY A 785 -25.34 18.15 35.12
CA GLY A 785 -26.77 17.88 35.23
C GLY A 785 -27.53 18.49 34.05
N GLN A 786 -28.51 19.36 34.32
CA GLN A 786 -29.27 20.08 33.27
C GLN A 786 -28.71 21.46 32.92
N ILE A 787 -27.63 21.89 33.56
CA ILE A 787 -27.07 23.24 33.41
C ILE A 787 -25.87 23.19 32.47
N ALA A 788 -25.90 24.00 31.41
CA ALA A 788 -24.73 24.21 30.56
C ALA A 788 -23.69 25.07 31.29
N VAL A 789 -22.54 24.47 31.60
CA VAL A 789 -21.40 25.12 32.27
C VAL A 789 -20.32 25.57 31.29
N ALA A 790 -20.36 25.08 30.05
CA ALA A 790 -19.60 25.62 28.93
C ALA A 790 -20.38 25.47 27.61
N ASP A 791 -20.17 26.42 26.70
CA ASP A 791 -20.76 26.46 25.38
C ASP A 791 -19.78 27.15 24.43
N VAL A 792 -19.11 26.35 23.60
CA VAL A 792 -17.99 26.78 22.76
C VAL A 792 -18.32 26.46 21.31
N GLN A 793 -18.04 27.38 20.40
CA GLN A 793 -18.08 27.11 18.96
C GLN A 793 -16.71 27.26 18.35
N ALA A 794 -16.39 26.38 17.40
CA ALA A 794 -15.13 26.41 16.66
C ALA A 794 -15.34 25.91 15.23
N VAL A 795 -14.48 26.36 14.32
CA VAL A 795 -14.45 25.87 12.94
C VAL A 795 -13.39 24.76 12.88
N THR A 796 -13.76 23.56 12.44
CA THR A 796 -12.79 22.46 12.33
C THR A 796 -11.85 22.68 11.13
N PRO A 797 -10.52 22.58 11.31
CA PRO A 797 -9.56 22.62 10.21
C PRO A 797 -9.40 21.24 9.52
N TYR A 798 -10.05 20.20 10.06
CA TYR A 798 -9.98 18.83 9.60
C TYR A 798 -11.33 18.32 9.13
N GLU A 799 -11.32 17.39 8.19
CA GLU A 799 -12.46 16.54 7.83
C GLU A 799 -12.32 15.15 8.47
N GLY A 800 -13.42 14.42 8.58
CA GLY A 800 -13.36 13.02 9.01
C GLY A 800 -14.71 12.34 9.20
N LEU A 801 -14.65 11.01 9.27
CA LEU A 801 -15.82 10.13 9.19
C LEU A 801 -16.45 9.80 10.55
N ALA A 802 -15.81 10.19 11.66
CA ALA A 802 -16.21 9.86 13.02
C ALA A 802 -16.51 8.36 13.25
N LYS A 803 -15.75 7.47 12.60
CA LYS A 803 -15.83 6.03 12.79
C LYS A 803 -14.92 5.60 13.93
N GLU A 804 -15.51 5.33 15.09
CA GLU A 804 -14.77 4.86 16.27
C GLU A 804 -14.28 3.43 16.06
N ARG A 805 -12.97 3.21 16.26
CA ARG A 805 -12.36 1.87 16.21
C ARG A 805 -12.99 0.92 17.23
N ASN A 806 -12.84 -0.38 17.01
CA ASN A 806 -13.42 -1.42 17.87
C ASN A 806 -14.96 -1.44 17.90
N THR A 807 -15.63 -0.97 16.84
CA THR A 807 -17.10 -1.00 16.70
C THR A 807 -17.54 -1.77 15.45
N PRO A 808 -18.79 -2.28 15.40
CA PRO A 808 -19.32 -2.94 14.20
C PRO A 808 -19.28 -2.07 12.95
N ASP A 809 -19.55 -0.77 13.12
CA ASP A 809 -19.56 0.20 12.02
C ASP A 809 -18.15 0.42 11.46
N PHE A 810 -17.13 0.36 12.32
CA PHE A 810 -15.73 0.41 11.94
C PHE A 810 -15.26 -0.86 11.23
N ARG A 811 -15.66 -2.05 11.69
CA ARG A 811 -15.37 -3.31 11.00
C ARG A 811 -15.91 -3.30 9.56
N ARG A 812 -17.15 -2.85 9.38
CA ARG A 812 -17.77 -2.68 8.04
C ARG A 812 -17.00 -1.68 7.20
N PHE A 813 -16.57 -0.56 7.78
CA PHE A 813 -15.71 0.40 7.09
C PHE A 813 -14.39 -0.23 6.62
N VAL A 814 -13.70 -0.98 7.49
CA VAL A 814 -12.46 -1.70 7.13
C VAL A 814 -12.70 -2.70 5.99
N GLN A 815 -13.81 -3.44 6.01
CA GLN A 815 -14.17 -4.37 4.95
C GLN A 815 -14.37 -3.66 3.59
N LEU A 816 -15.06 -2.50 3.58
CA LEU A 816 -15.21 -1.68 2.37
C LEU A 816 -13.88 -1.07 1.92
N ALA A 817 -13.06 -0.59 2.86
CA ALA A 817 -11.75 -0.02 2.56
C ALA A 817 -10.80 -1.08 1.99
N ALA A 818 -10.84 -2.33 2.50
CA ALA A 818 -10.10 -3.45 1.94
C ALA A 818 -10.49 -3.70 0.47
N ASN A 819 -11.80 -3.67 0.18
CA ASN A 819 -12.30 -3.83 -1.19
C ASN A 819 -11.78 -2.74 -2.15
N VAL A 820 -11.58 -1.52 -1.64
CA VAL A 820 -11.00 -0.40 -2.41
C VAL A 820 -9.48 -0.58 -2.58
N LEU A 821 -8.76 -0.74 -1.47
CA LEU A 821 -7.29 -0.77 -1.44
C LEU A 821 -6.71 -1.95 -2.20
N GLU A 822 -7.40 -3.10 -2.23
CA GLU A 822 -6.93 -4.28 -2.95
C GLU A 822 -6.70 -3.99 -4.44
N GLY A 823 -7.37 -2.99 -5.01
CA GLY A 823 -7.12 -2.53 -6.37
C GLY A 823 -5.71 -2.02 -6.66
N ALA A 824 -4.87 -1.82 -5.65
CA ALA A 824 -3.46 -1.46 -5.77
C ALA A 824 -2.56 -2.41 -4.95
N ASP A 825 -3.03 -3.61 -4.66
CA ASP A 825 -2.34 -4.58 -3.81
C ASP A 825 -1.62 -5.63 -4.65
N ALA A 826 -0.38 -5.95 -4.27
CA ALA A 826 0.44 -6.98 -4.92
C ALA A 826 -0.26 -8.36 -4.95
N ILE A 827 -1.20 -8.60 -4.04
CA ILE A 827 -1.95 -9.84 -3.98
C ILE A 827 -2.79 -10.12 -5.22
N THR A 828 -3.23 -9.07 -5.92
CA THR A 828 -4.08 -9.17 -7.12
C THR A 828 -3.32 -9.63 -8.35
N VAL A 829 -1.99 -9.62 -8.29
CA VAL A 829 -1.09 -10.05 -9.36
C VAL A 829 -0.15 -11.18 -8.91
N ALA A 830 -0.29 -11.65 -7.67
CA ALA A 830 0.56 -12.68 -7.09
C ALA A 830 0.54 -13.99 -7.89
N ASP A 831 -0.64 -14.39 -8.38
CA ASP A 831 -0.80 -15.59 -9.18
C ASP A 831 -0.02 -15.53 -10.50
N ARG A 832 0.25 -14.33 -11.03
CA ARG A 832 1.02 -14.10 -12.26
C ARG A 832 2.50 -14.46 -12.18
N VAL A 833 3.02 -14.72 -10.99
CA VAL A 833 4.43 -15.10 -10.85
C VAL A 833 4.63 -16.58 -11.22
N ILE A 834 3.87 -17.49 -10.62
CA ILE A 834 4.05 -18.95 -10.79
C ILE A 834 2.78 -19.65 -11.30
N LEU A 835 1.59 -19.21 -10.87
CA LEU A 835 0.35 -19.98 -11.05
C LEU A 835 -0.35 -19.71 -12.40
N ASP A 836 -0.41 -18.45 -12.86
CA ASP A 836 -1.05 -18.01 -14.11
C ASP A 836 -0.29 -16.83 -14.79
N PRO A 837 0.99 -17.04 -15.16
CA PRO A 837 1.83 -15.99 -15.75
C PRO A 837 1.31 -15.47 -17.09
N LEU A 838 1.73 -14.24 -17.45
CA LEU A 838 1.28 -13.59 -18.69
C LEU A 838 1.75 -14.36 -19.93
N HIS A 839 0.79 -14.88 -20.70
CA HIS A 839 1.05 -15.54 -21.97
C HIS A 839 1.68 -14.57 -22.99
N ALA A 840 2.62 -15.06 -23.81
CA ALA A 840 3.42 -14.33 -24.81
C ALA A 840 4.69 -13.59 -24.32
N TYR A 841 5.02 -13.66 -23.03
CA TYR A 841 6.23 -13.06 -22.48
C TYR A 841 7.07 -14.04 -21.64
N PRO A 842 8.37 -13.78 -21.47
CA PRO A 842 9.18 -14.47 -20.46
C PRO A 842 8.57 -14.32 -19.06
N HIS A 843 8.72 -15.36 -18.24
CA HIS A 843 8.24 -15.35 -16.86
C HIS A 843 9.16 -14.52 -15.97
N THR A 844 8.59 -13.65 -15.14
CA THR A 844 9.35 -12.94 -14.09
C THR A 844 9.64 -13.88 -12.93
N ASN A 845 10.92 -14.12 -12.65
CA ASN A 845 11.32 -14.87 -11.45
C ASN A 845 11.30 -13.94 -10.23
N MET A 846 10.82 -14.42 -9.07
CA MET A 846 10.70 -13.58 -7.87
C MET A 846 11.33 -14.23 -6.63
N LEU A 847 12.27 -13.53 -6.01
CA LEU A 847 12.91 -13.91 -4.74
C LEU A 847 12.47 -12.96 -3.62
N MET A 848 11.49 -13.38 -2.82
CA MET A 848 11.03 -12.63 -1.66
C MET A 848 11.98 -12.80 -0.48
N MET A 849 12.34 -11.71 0.18
CA MET A 849 13.14 -11.76 1.41
C MET A 849 12.35 -11.12 2.55
N LEU A 850 12.03 -11.88 3.59
CA LEU A 850 11.24 -11.41 4.72
C LEU A 850 12.08 -11.32 5.99
N ALA A 851 11.97 -10.21 6.71
CA ALA A 851 12.53 -10.06 8.04
C ALA A 851 11.58 -10.67 9.07
N VAL A 852 12.09 -11.61 9.86
CA VAL A 852 11.35 -12.14 11.00
C VAL A 852 11.17 -11.03 12.04
N LEU A 853 10.01 -11.01 12.70
CA LEU A 853 9.58 -9.96 13.65
C LEU A 853 9.35 -8.57 13.06
N ASP A 854 9.42 -8.40 11.74
CA ASP A 854 9.06 -7.14 11.12
C ASP A 854 7.62 -6.76 11.44
N GLN A 855 7.45 -5.54 11.95
CA GLN A 855 6.19 -4.95 12.36
C GLN A 855 5.89 -3.66 11.61
N THR A 856 6.74 -3.23 10.69
CA THR A 856 6.46 -2.08 9.82
C THR A 856 5.71 -2.54 8.59
N VAL A 857 6.22 -3.53 7.86
CA VAL A 857 5.42 -4.35 6.96
C VAL A 857 5.28 -5.70 7.66
N PRO A 858 4.14 -5.96 8.34
CA PRO A 858 4.05 -7.10 9.23
C PRO A 858 4.48 -8.39 8.53
N PHE A 859 5.43 -9.12 9.11
CA PHE A 859 6.01 -10.33 8.54
C PHE A 859 4.97 -11.30 7.93
N THR A 860 3.84 -11.45 8.63
CA THR A 860 2.72 -12.31 8.26
C THR A 860 2.03 -11.91 6.94
N THR A 861 2.07 -10.63 6.57
CA THR A 861 1.56 -10.14 5.27
C THR A 861 2.42 -10.61 4.10
N GLY A 862 3.74 -10.67 4.30
CA GLY A 862 4.68 -11.26 3.34
C GLY A 862 4.47 -12.76 3.18
N VAL A 863 4.17 -13.48 4.28
CA VAL A 863 3.82 -14.90 4.22
C VAL A 863 2.51 -15.13 3.45
N THR A 864 1.49 -14.29 3.65
CA THR A 864 0.24 -14.32 2.87
C THR A 864 0.51 -14.11 1.37
N LEU A 865 1.38 -13.15 1.01
CA LEU A 865 1.77 -12.93 -0.38
C LEU A 865 2.50 -14.15 -0.97
N ALA A 866 3.47 -14.71 -0.26
CA ALA A 866 4.21 -15.91 -0.67
C ALA A 866 3.27 -17.11 -0.93
N ARG A 867 2.24 -17.27 -0.07
CA ARG A 867 1.17 -18.25 -0.27
C ARG A 867 0.38 -18.00 -1.55
N ALA A 868 -0.07 -16.76 -1.77
CA ALA A 868 -0.85 -16.42 -2.95
C ALA A 868 -0.07 -16.56 -4.27
N MET A 869 1.24 -16.31 -4.23
CA MET A 869 2.14 -16.57 -5.36
C MET A 869 2.30 -18.06 -5.67
N GLY A 870 1.99 -18.95 -4.73
CA GLY A 870 2.18 -20.39 -4.88
C GLY A 870 3.57 -20.89 -4.49
N LEU A 871 4.37 -20.11 -3.74
CA LEU A 871 5.72 -20.52 -3.31
C LEU A 871 5.74 -21.76 -2.40
N PHE A 872 4.61 -22.06 -1.77
CA PHE A 872 4.43 -23.28 -0.98
C PHE A 872 3.74 -24.39 -1.75
N GLY A 873 3.38 -24.20 -3.03
CA GLY A 873 2.55 -25.10 -3.83
C GLY A 873 1.07 -25.06 -3.41
N ARG A 874 0.14 -25.07 -4.37
CA ARG A 874 -1.30 -24.91 -4.06
C ARG A 874 -1.85 -26.05 -3.20
N ASP A 875 -1.44 -27.29 -3.49
CA ASP A 875 -1.87 -28.50 -2.74
C ASP A 875 -1.07 -28.72 -1.45
N LYS A 876 0.10 -28.08 -1.35
CA LYS A 876 1.02 -28.16 -0.21
C LYS A 876 0.78 -27.07 0.84
N LEU A 877 -0.08 -26.11 0.55
CA LEU A 877 -0.56 -25.11 1.53
C LEU A 877 -1.20 -25.74 2.77
N LEU A 878 -1.66 -26.98 2.65
CA LEU A 878 -2.28 -27.77 3.70
C LEU A 878 -1.49 -29.05 4.03
N ASP A 879 -0.23 -29.17 3.57
CA ASP A 879 0.63 -30.29 3.96
C ASP A 879 0.78 -30.27 5.49
N ALA A 880 0.20 -31.28 6.16
CA ALA A 880 0.18 -31.37 7.61
C ALA A 880 1.58 -31.61 8.20
N ASP A 881 2.50 -32.12 7.38
CA ASP A 881 3.79 -32.61 7.83
C ASP A 881 4.92 -31.60 7.56
N ALA A 882 4.61 -30.44 6.97
CA ALA A 882 5.60 -29.40 6.70
C ALA A 882 6.13 -28.77 8.02
N PRO A 883 7.44 -28.79 8.30
CA PRO A 883 8.01 -28.37 9.60
C PRO A 883 7.82 -26.88 9.90
N TYR A 884 7.63 -26.06 8.87
CA TYR A 884 7.41 -24.61 9.00
C TYR A 884 5.96 -24.23 9.25
N ARG A 885 5.00 -25.12 8.99
CA ARG A 885 3.58 -24.81 9.04
C ARG A 885 3.11 -24.36 10.42
N PRO A 886 3.36 -25.11 11.52
CA PRO A 886 2.91 -24.69 12.84
C PRO A 886 3.49 -23.34 13.27
N TRP A 887 4.71 -23.04 12.81
CA TRP A 887 5.38 -21.78 13.10
C TRP A 887 4.75 -20.60 12.36
N PHE A 888 4.46 -20.73 11.05
CA PHE A 888 3.71 -19.71 10.32
C PHE A 888 2.28 -19.57 10.85
N GLU A 889 1.57 -20.67 11.11
CA GLU A 889 0.22 -20.63 11.68
C GLU A 889 0.21 -19.89 13.01
N LYS A 890 1.22 -20.11 13.87
CA LYS A 890 1.37 -19.35 15.10
C LYS A 890 1.72 -17.89 14.86
N ALA A 891 2.69 -17.59 14.00
CA ALA A 891 3.08 -16.21 13.65
C ALA A 891 1.89 -15.41 13.14
N ILE A 892 1.08 -16.05 12.31
CA ILE A 892 -0.10 -15.46 11.71
C ILE A 892 -1.21 -15.37 12.77
N ALA A 893 -1.50 -16.40 13.56
CA ALA A 893 -2.52 -16.32 14.61
C ALA A 893 -2.24 -15.26 15.68
N THR A 894 -0.98 -15.09 16.09
CA THR A 894 -0.63 -14.11 17.13
C THR A 894 -0.37 -12.71 16.56
N GLY A 895 -0.07 -12.57 15.28
CA GLY A 895 0.35 -11.32 14.64
C GLY A 895 1.73 -10.80 15.09
N LEU A 896 2.21 -11.25 16.25
CA LEU A 896 3.47 -10.89 16.89
C LEU A 896 4.15 -12.18 17.39
N LEU A 897 5.40 -12.39 17.00
CA LEU A 897 6.21 -13.48 17.53
C LEU A 897 6.93 -13.04 18.81
N HIS A 898 7.05 -13.93 19.79
CA HIS A 898 7.71 -13.66 21.07
C HIS A 898 8.51 -14.88 21.57
N GLY A 899 9.57 -14.63 22.35
CA GLY A 899 10.35 -15.67 23.00
C GLY A 899 10.88 -16.72 22.02
N LYS A 900 10.63 -18.00 22.29
CA LYS A 900 11.08 -19.13 21.44
C LYS A 900 10.46 -19.15 20.04
N ASP A 901 9.36 -18.42 19.83
CA ASP A 901 8.66 -18.41 18.54
C ASP A 901 9.35 -17.48 17.52
N VAL A 902 10.39 -16.75 17.93
CA VAL A 902 11.17 -15.90 17.02
C VAL A 902 12.03 -16.73 16.07
N THR A 903 12.56 -17.87 16.53
CA THR A 903 13.47 -18.69 15.74
C THR A 903 12.70 -19.50 14.68
N PRO A 904 12.90 -19.25 13.37
CA PRO A 904 12.19 -19.97 12.33
C PRO A 904 12.69 -21.43 12.21
N PRO A 905 11.79 -22.41 12.00
CA PRO A 905 12.18 -23.76 11.61
C PRO A 905 12.70 -23.78 10.17
N PRO A 906 13.35 -24.88 9.73
CA PRO A 906 13.73 -25.04 8.33
C PRO A 906 12.52 -24.97 7.38
N LEU A 907 12.59 -24.07 6.39
CA LEU A 907 11.68 -23.97 5.25
C LEU A 907 11.92 -25.08 4.21
N SER A 908 13.16 -25.55 4.06
CA SER A 908 13.51 -26.63 3.15
C SER A 908 13.76 -27.95 3.90
N PRO A 909 12.96 -29.02 3.65
CA PRO A 909 13.14 -30.33 4.28
C PRO A 909 14.45 -31.03 3.89
N ALA A 910 15.04 -30.67 2.74
CA ALA A 910 16.18 -31.35 2.13
C ALA A 910 17.53 -30.64 2.36
N ALA A 911 17.55 -29.45 2.97
CA ALA A 911 18.76 -28.66 3.10
C ALA A 911 19.58 -29.05 4.35
N THR A 912 20.80 -29.56 4.13
CA THR A 912 21.84 -29.68 5.17
C THR A 912 22.56 -28.35 5.40
N ASN A 913 22.47 -27.43 4.44
CA ASN A 913 23.04 -26.09 4.51
C ASN A 913 22.18 -25.16 5.40
N PRO A 914 22.74 -24.51 6.43
CA PRO A 914 22.01 -23.61 7.33
C PRO A 914 21.25 -22.48 6.64
N LEU A 915 21.73 -21.97 5.49
CA LEU A 915 21.08 -20.88 4.77
C LEU A 915 19.95 -21.36 3.86
N LEU A 916 20.15 -22.45 3.12
CA LEU A 916 19.08 -23.06 2.33
C LEU A 916 17.95 -23.59 3.21
N ARG A 917 18.20 -23.83 4.50
CA ARG A 917 17.15 -24.11 5.48
C ARG A 917 16.23 -22.93 5.72
N LEU A 918 16.66 -21.69 5.52
CA LEU A 918 15.84 -20.49 5.72
C LEU A 918 15.15 -20.00 4.44
N CYS A 919 15.34 -20.72 3.33
CA CYS A 919 14.67 -20.44 2.07
C CYS A 919 13.79 -21.62 1.62
N THR A 920 12.65 -21.32 1.00
CA THR A 920 11.93 -22.26 0.13
C THR A 920 12.03 -21.77 -1.31
N ILE A 921 12.26 -22.69 -2.24
CA ILE A 921 12.54 -22.38 -3.64
C ILE A 921 11.67 -23.28 -4.51
N VAL A 922 11.07 -22.72 -5.55
CA VAL A 922 10.27 -23.42 -6.55
C VAL A 922 10.75 -23.06 -7.94
N ASP A 923 10.59 -24.00 -8.87
CA ASP A 923 10.84 -23.74 -10.29
C ASP A 923 9.67 -22.93 -10.85
N SER A 924 9.96 -21.78 -11.46
CA SER A 924 8.95 -20.80 -11.88
C SER A 924 8.38 -21.06 -13.28
N ALA A 925 8.83 -22.12 -13.97
CA ALA A 925 8.42 -22.43 -15.34
C ALA A 925 8.04 -23.90 -15.54
N PRO A 926 6.81 -24.22 -15.95
CA PRO A 926 6.55 -25.40 -16.78
C PRO A 926 6.98 -25.13 -18.23
N ALA A 927 7.46 -26.15 -18.94
CA ALA A 927 7.89 -26.03 -20.33
C ALA A 927 6.77 -25.51 -21.24
N GLN A 928 6.99 -24.38 -21.93
CA GLN A 928 6.11 -23.95 -23.03
C GLN A 928 6.50 -24.68 -24.32
N ASP A 929 5.50 -25.22 -25.02
CA ASP A 929 5.57 -25.66 -26.42
C ASP A 929 6.73 -26.60 -26.80
N GLY A 930 7.05 -27.56 -25.92
CA GLY A 930 8.06 -28.59 -26.20
C GLY A 930 9.49 -28.07 -26.34
N LYS A 931 9.76 -26.81 -25.95
CA LYS A 931 11.12 -26.25 -25.89
C LYS A 931 11.65 -26.32 -24.45
N PRO A 932 12.90 -26.74 -24.23
CA PRO A 932 13.53 -26.71 -22.92
C PRO A 932 13.88 -25.26 -22.56
N ALA A 933 13.01 -24.58 -21.80
CA ALA A 933 13.43 -23.41 -21.06
C ALA A 933 14.31 -23.88 -19.87
N LYS A 934 15.40 -23.18 -19.57
CA LYS A 934 16.05 -23.35 -18.26
C LYS A 934 15.04 -22.84 -17.21
N PRO A 935 14.61 -23.66 -16.24
CA PRO A 935 13.63 -23.21 -15.25
C PRO A 935 14.24 -22.09 -14.40
N GLY A 936 13.55 -20.97 -14.30
CA GLY A 936 13.88 -19.92 -13.34
C GLY A 936 13.57 -20.36 -11.90
N LYS A 937 14.10 -19.62 -10.93
CA LYS A 937 13.96 -19.92 -9.49
C LYS A 937 13.20 -18.80 -8.81
N SER A 938 12.00 -19.07 -8.33
CA SER A 938 11.30 -18.18 -7.40
C SER A 938 11.43 -18.74 -5.99
N GLY A 939 11.42 -17.87 -4.99
CA GLY A 939 11.62 -18.32 -3.62
C GLY A 939 11.23 -17.31 -2.57
N LEU A 940 11.15 -17.80 -1.33
CA LEU A 940 11.03 -17.03 -0.11
C LEU A 940 12.24 -17.34 0.76
N CYS A 941 12.96 -16.32 1.21
CA CYS A 941 14.03 -16.42 2.19
C CYS A 941 13.70 -15.61 3.45
N LEU A 942 14.09 -16.12 4.61
CA LEU A 942 13.90 -15.48 5.91
C LEU A 942 15.22 -14.87 6.42
N ALA A 943 15.12 -13.69 7.03
CA ALA A 943 16.21 -13.00 7.70
C ALA A 943 15.85 -12.80 9.18
N ASP A 944 16.68 -13.31 10.10
CA ASP A 944 16.55 -12.96 11.53
C ASP A 944 17.42 -11.73 11.83
N VAL A 945 16.78 -10.57 11.72
CA VAL A 945 17.39 -9.26 11.96
C VAL A 945 16.80 -8.61 13.22
N HIS A 946 16.27 -9.42 14.13
CA HIS A 946 15.65 -9.00 15.40
C HIS A 946 14.58 -7.91 15.24
N GLY A 947 13.67 -8.10 14.27
CA GLY A 947 12.52 -7.22 14.04
C GLY A 947 12.84 -5.91 13.33
N LYS A 948 14.05 -5.77 12.81
CA LYS A 948 14.46 -4.59 12.06
C LYS A 948 13.94 -4.65 10.62
N HIS A 949 13.05 -3.72 10.28
CA HIS A 949 12.38 -3.65 8.98
C HIS A 949 13.31 -3.37 7.79
N GLU A 950 14.08 -2.27 7.85
CA GLU A 950 14.91 -1.80 6.73
C GLU A 950 16.36 -2.28 6.86
N TYR A 951 16.55 -3.59 6.98
CA TYR A 951 17.85 -4.14 7.36
C TYR A 951 18.95 -3.95 6.32
N LEU A 952 18.62 -3.70 5.04
CA LEU A 952 19.62 -3.38 4.01
C LEU A 952 20.42 -2.09 4.31
N ALA A 953 19.92 -1.20 5.16
CA ALA A 953 20.58 0.06 5.52
C ALA A 953 21.38 0.01 6.84
N GLN A 954 21.47 -1.15 7.52
CA GLN A 954 21.80 -1.17 8.95
C GLN A 954 23.23 -1.57 9.30
N ALA A 955 23.72 -1.02 10.42
CA ALA A 955 25.00 -1.40 11.01
C ALA A 955 24.91 -2.77 11.74
N PRO A 956 25.98 -3.58 11.75
CA PRO A 956 25.97 -5.02 12.09
C PRO A 956 25.62 -5.39 13.53
N ASN A 957 25.31 -4.44 14.41
CA ASN A 957 25.44 -4.66 15.84
C ASN A 957 24.39 -5.62 16.44
N ASN A 958 23.32 -5.95 15.71
CA ASN A 958 22.31 -6.95 16.08
C ASN A 958 21.85 -7.76 14.84
N ASP A 959 22.79 -8.32 14.08
CA ASP A 959 22.48 -9.19 12.92
C ASP A 959 23.11 -10.57 13.19
N GLU A 960 22.31 -11.52 13.69
CA GLU A 960 22.76 -12.85 14.16
C GLU A 960 22.84 -13.87 13.01
N PHE A 961 23.87 -13.72 12.17
CA PHE A 961 24.12 -14.61 11.05
C PHE A 961 24.81 -15.93 11.47
N PRO A 962 24.58 -17.05 10.76
CA PRO A 962 25.32 -18.29 10.99
C PRO A 962 26.84 -18.10 10.97
N THR A 963 27.57 -18.87 11.78
CA THR A 963 29.04 -18.79 11.86
C THR A 963 29.68 -18.98 10.49
N VAL A 964 30.49 -18.00 10.06
CA VAL A 964 31.27 -18.07 8.83
C VAL A 964 32.64 -18.72 9.15
N PRO A 965 32.99 -19.88 8.56
CA PRO A 965 34.24 -20.57 8.88
C PRO A 965 35.48 -19.80 8.42
N GLY A 966 36.50 -19.70 9.27
CA GLY A 966 37.82 -19.15 8.93
C GLY A 966 38.10 -17.76 9.50
N THR A 967 39.23 -17.18 9.11
CA THR A 967 39.70 -15.86 9.55
C THR A 967 40.12 -15.00 8.35
N SER A 968 39.84 -13.70 8.44
CA SER A 968 40.26 -12.70 7.45
C SER A 968 41.78 -12.71 7.29
N LYS A 969 42.24 -12.78 6.03
CA LYS A 969 43.67 -12.77 5.66
C LYS A 969 44.38 -11.48 6.11
N ASP A 970 43.69 -10.35 6.08
CA ASP A 970 44.30 -9.04 6.36
C ASP A 970 44.20 -8.64 7.84
N LYS A 971 43.09 -9.02 8.51
CA LYS A 971 42.82 -8.61 9.90
C LYS A 971 43.21 -9.67 10.93
N GLY A 972 43.42 -10.92 10.51
CA GLY A 972 43.67 -12.06 11.41
C GLY A 972 42.50 -12.38 12.36
N GLN A 973 41.34 -11.78 12.14
CA GLN A 973 40.13 -11.95 12.95
C GLN A 973 39.19 -12.96 12.29
N PRO A 974 38.36 -13.70 13.07
CA PRO A 974 37.29 -14.52 12.51
C PRO A 974 36.37 -13.72 11.58
N TYR A 975 35.89 -14.36 10.51
CA TYR A 975 34.83 -13.76 9.70
C TYR A 975 33.57 -13.57 10.54
N LYS A 976 32.86 -12.45 10.33
CA LYS A 976 31.64 -12.11 11.06
C LYS A 976 30.57 -11.69 10.07
N GLY A 977 29.84 -12.69 9.58
CA GLY A 977 28.79 -12.47 8.60
C GLY A 977 27.56 -11.73 9.17
N THR A 978 26.73 -11.22 8.27
CA THR A 978 25.43 -10.59 8.56
C THR A 978 24.40 -11.04 7.53
N TYR A 979 23.12 -11.20 7.91
CA TYR A 979 22.02 -11.39 6.97
C TYR A 979 21.90 -10.20 6.02
N THR A 980 22.21 -9.00 6.49
CA THR A 980 22.25 -7.80 5.66
C THR A 980 23.20 -7.98 4.48
N GLU A 981 24.47 -8.30 4.72
CA GLU A 981 25.43 -8.52 3.63
C GLU A 981 25.08 -9.75 2.79
N PHE A 982 24.61 -10.84 3.42
CA PHE A 982 24.19 -12.03 2.70
C PHE A 982 23.05 -11.74 1.72
N HIS A 983 21.99 -11.06 2.15
CA HIS A 983 20.85 -10.75 1.29
C HIS A 983 21.20 -9.74 0.20
N LYS A 984 22.09 -8.77 0.48
CA LYS A 984 22.64 -7.90 -0.57
C LYS A 984 23.33 -8.70 -1.67
N ASN A 985 24.22 -9.61 -1.28
CA ASN A 985 24.95 -10.45 -2.22
C ASN A 985 24.03 -11.46 -2.92
N LEU A 986 23.01 -11.97 -2.22
CA LEU A 986 21.99 -12.86 -2.78
C LEU A 986 21.20 -12.18 -3.89
N MET A 987 20.75 -10.93 -3.69
CA MET A 987 20.07 -10.16 -4.74
C MET A 987 20.96 -9.95 -5.97
N VAL A 988 22.21 -9.55 -5.77
CA VAL A 988 23.16 -9.33 -6.87
C VAL A 988 23.37 -10.61 -7.67
N ASN A 989 23.61 -11.74 -7.00
CA ASN A 989 23.74 -13.05 -7.65
C ASN A 989 22.45 -13.49 -8.36
N TYR A 990 21.30 -13.25 -7.74
CA TYR A 990 20.01 -13.56 -8.32
C TYR A 990 19.81 -12.81 -9.64
N PHE A 991 20.08 -11.50 -9.68
CA PHE A 991 19.98 -10.72 -10.92
C PHE A 991 21.06 -11.07 -11.95
N HIS A 992 22.31 -11.24 -11.52
CA HIS A 992 23.41 -11.63 -12.40
C HIS A 992 23.14 -12.97 -13.11
N SER A 993 22.47 -13.90 -12.42
CA SER A 993 22.03 -15.19 -12.97
C SER A 993 20.69 -15.15 -13.73
N LEU A 994 20.10 -13.98 -13.98
CA LEU A 994 18.76 -13.81 -14.57
C LEU A 994 17.63 -14.52 -13.80
N GLY A 995 17.77 -14.60 -12.48
CA GLY A 995 16.82 -15.25 -11.58
C GLY A 995 16.87 -16.78 -11.64
N THR A 996 18.01 -17.37 -12.02
CA THR A 996 18.17 -18.83 -12.14
C THR A 996 18.97 -19.47 -11.02
N GLN A 997 19.64 -18.67 -10.16
CA GLN A 997 20.47 -19.16 -9.06
C GLN A 997 20.17 -18.43 -7.75
N ILE A 998 20.20 -19.17 -6.65
CA ILE A 998 20.09 -18.67 -5.27
C ILE A 998 21.33 -19.14 -4.53
N LEU A 999 21.96 -18.24 -3.77
CA LEU A 999 23.18 -18.53 -3.02
C LEU A 999 22.92 -19.49 -1.87
N ASP A 1000 23.90 -20.37 -1.63
CA ASP A 1000 23.91 -21.29 -0.50
C ASP A 1000 25.17 -21.17 0.38
N ASP A 1001 26.24 -20.52 -0.07
CA ASP A 1001 27.47 -20.39 0.73
C ASP A 1001 27.36 -19.30 1.82
N VAL A 1002 27.64 -19.66 3.10
CA VAL A 1002 27.65 -18.74 4.25
C VAL A 1002 28.72 -17.65 4.14
N CYS A 1003 29.75 -17.88 3.33
CA CYS A 1003 30.80 -16.90 3.11
C CYS A 1003 30.26 -15.59 2.51
N TRP A 1004 29.14 -15.65 1.78
CA TRP A 1004 28.43 -14.47 1.27
C TRP A 1004 27.88 -13.53 2.35
N GLY A 1005 27.85 -13.95 3.62
CA GLY A 1005 27.49 -13.06 4.72
C GLY A 1005 28.59 -12.10 5.17
N ASP A 1006 29.86 -12.32 4.80
CA ASP A 1006 31.00 -11.49 5.22
C ASP A 1006 31.82 -11.00 4.02
N ALA A 1007 31.98 -9.68 3.90
CA ALA A 1007 32.69 -9.07 2.78
C ALA A 1007 34.16 -9.51 2.65
N ASN A 1008 34.86 -9.77 3.76
CA ASN A 1008 36.24 -10.26 3.70
C ASN A 1008 36.28 -11.73 3.28
N CYS A 1009 35.34 -12.55 3.75
CA CYS A 1009 35.25 -13.95 3.35
C CYS A 1009 35.03 -14.07 1.84
N VAL A 1010 34.05 -13.34 1.29
CA VAL A 1010 33.76 -13.30 -0.15
C VAL A 1010 35.02 -13.02 -0.95
N ARG A 1011 35.74 -11.95 -0.59
CA ARG A 1011 36.97 -11.52 -1.25
C ARG A 1011 38.11 -12.53 -1.07
N ASP A 1012 38.34 -13.01 0.16
CA ASP A 1012 39.45 -13.92 0.49
C ASP A 1012 39.27 -15.29 -0.17
N SER A 1013 38.02 -15.70 -0.41
CA SER A 1013 37.61 -16.92 -1.13
C SER A 1013 37.46 -16.71 -2.65
N GLY A 1014 37.46 -15.46 -3.11
CA GLY A 1014 37.28 -15.09 -4.52
C GLY A 1014 35.90 -15.44 -5.08
N LEU A 1015 34.86 -15.41 -4.23
CA LEU A 1015 33.48 -15.70 -4.65
C LEU A 1015 32.89 -14.58 -5.53
N ASP A 1016 33.28 -13.34 -5.27
CA ASP A 1016 32.93 -12.15 -6.06
C ASP A 1016 33.42 -12.22 -7.52
N LYS A 1017 34.45 -13.03 -7.81
CA LYS A 1017 34.90 -13.28 -9.19
C LYS A 1017 33.82 -13.93 -10.06
N ALA A 1018 32.80 -14.54 -9.47
CA ALA A 1018 31.63 -15.01 -10.22
C ALA A 1018 30.92 -13.86 -10.94
N TRP A 1019 30.96 -12.64 -10.37
CA TRP A 1019 30.34 -11.46 -10.94
C TRP A 1019 31.14 -10.86 -12.09
N ASP A 1020 32.44 -11.18 -12.20
CA ASP A 1020 33.27 -10.78 -13.34
C ASP A 1020 32.77 -11.42 -14.65
N ALA A 1021 31.96 -12.48 -14.60
CA ALA A 1021 31.39 -13.05 -15.81
C ALA A 1021 30.34 -12.10 -16.45
N PRO A 1022 30.23 -12.07 -17.79
CA PRO A 1022 29.18 -11.32 -18.46
C PRO A 1022 27.79 -11.83 -18.05
N ILE A 1023 26.87 -10.90 -17.83
CA ILE A 1023 25.44 -11.21 -17.67
C ILE A 1023 24.90 -11.66 -19.03
N ALA A 1024 24.15 -12.75 -19.05
CA ALA A 1024 23.56 -13.25 -20.29
C ALA A 1024 22.59 -12.21 -20.88
N ALA A 1025 22.62 -12.04 -22.20
CA ALA A 1025 21.66 -11.21 -22.93
C ALA A 1025 20.27 -11.84 -22.89
N VAL A 1026 19.22 -11.01 -23.04
CA VAL A 1026 17.85 -11.51 -23.22
C VAL A 1026 17.77 -12.22 -24.57
N PRO A 1027 17.24 -13.46 -24.66
CA PRO A 1027 17.10 -14.20 -25.92
C PRO A 1027 16.28 -13.49 -27.00
#